data_AF-A0A923KST1-F1
#
_entry.id   AF-A0A923KST1-F1
#
_cell.length_a   1.000
_cell.length_b   1.000
_cell.length_c   1.000
_cell.angle_alpha   90.00
_cell.angle_beta   90.00
_cell.angle_gamma   90.00
#
_symmetry.space_group_name_H-M   'P 1'
#
loop_
_entity.id
_entity.type
_entity.pdbx_description
1 polymer ?
#
loop_
_entity_poly.entity_id
_entity_poly.type
_entity_poly.pdbx_seq_one_letter_code
_entity_poly.pdbx_strand_id
1 'polypeptide(L)'
;MNILCIGGGPAGLYFALLMKKQNPAHRITVIERNRPYDTFGWGVVFSDQTLGNLVKADEPTAKTILQAFNHWDDIDVHFKGQVVTSGGHGFCGIGRKRLLNILQERCEQLGVQLVFETDVQDEQALAVQYEADLVIASDGLNSRIRTRYADTFQPDIDTRKCRFVWLGTKKLFSAFTFAFEQTEHGWFQAHAYQYDGDTATFIVETPEEVWLKSGLDQMSQEQAIAFCEKLFAKYLDGNALMSNSSHLRGSASWIKFPRIICKRWVHPLQVQGKTVPVVLMGDAAHTAHFSIGSGTKLALEDAIELSECFARHQADGITAVMDAYQELRSVEVLKIQSAARNSMEWFENVDRYTAMEAPQFAYSMLTRSQRLSHENLKLRDANYVRSFEQWIAEHAFRQAGMPMPKTKQTIPPMFTPFKCRDVVLNNRIVVSPMAQYSALDGVAGDYHLVHLGSRAMGGAGLVFAEMTCVSAEGRITPACPGLYKPEHTTAWKRIVDFVHANSDAKIAVQLGHAGAKGATKRAWDGIDQPLDEGAWPLISASAQQYLAGVSQTARAATREEMQQVLQDFVSATIGADKAGFDWLELHCAHGYFLSSFISPLTNQRQDEYGGSLENRCRYPLEVFAAIRQVWPASKPISVRISAHDWVEGGIKPDDAVEIAKLFKQAGADMIDCSSGQVSKQEKPVYGRMFQTPFADRIRNEAKIATIAVGAIFEADHANSIIAAGRADLCAVARPHLADPAWTLHEAAKLGFTDINWPKQYIAGKLQLERNLERERQIAAASRAMSPQEIAAKLLEG
;
A
#
# COMPACT_ATOMS: atom_id res chain seq x y z
N MET A 1 -3.31 -37.05 -23.46
CA MET A 1 -1.99 -36.42 -23.29
C MET A 1 -1.21 -37.16 -22.22
N ASN A 2 0.12 -37.17 -22.34
CA ASN A 2 1.07 -37.58 -21.32
C ASN A 2 1.54 -36.33 -20.55
N ILE A 3 1.26 -36.23 -19.26
CA ILE A 3 1.56 -35.05 -18.44
C ILE A 3 2.53 -35.45 -17.34
N LEU A 4 3.66 -34.76 -17.26
CA LEU A 4 4.67 -34.96 -16.23
C LEU A 4 4.65 -33.79 -15.24
N CYS A 5 4.30 -34.04 -13.99
CA CYS A 5 4.38 -33.03 -12.92
C CYS A 5 5.61 -33.30 -12.06
N ILE A 6 6.49 -32.31 -11.95
CA ILE A 6 7.70 -32.37 -11.11
C ILE A 6 7.41 -31.57 -9.84
N GLY A 7 7.34 -32.25 -8.70
CA GLY A 7 6.90 -31.74 -7.41
C GLY A 7 5.50 -32.21 -7.02
N GLY A 8 5.40 -32.89 -5.87
CA GLY A 8 4.17 -33.36 -5.23
C GLY A 8 3.60 -32.40 -4.20
N GLY A 9 3.78 -31.09 -4.41
CA GLY A 9 3.13 -30.04 -3.62
C GLY A 9 1.68 -29.77 -4.05
N PRO A 10 0.98 -28.81 -3.43
CA PRO A 10 -0.42 -28.50 -3.75
C PRO A 10 -0.65 -28.16 -5.23
N ALA A 11 0.26 -27.43 -5.87
CA ALA A 11 0.17 -27.09 -7.30
C ALA A 11 0.18 -28.36 -8.19
N GLY A 12 1.24 -29.16 -8.10
CA GLY A 12 1.41 -30.34 -8.96
C GLY A 12 0.34 -31.40 -8.76
N LEU A 13 0.00 -31.71 -7.50
CA LEU A 13 -1.05 -32.69 -7.19
C LEU A 13 -2.43 -32.21 -7.65
N TYR A 14 -2.78 -30.94 -7.39
CA TYR A 14 -4.10 -30.42 -7.75
C TYR A 14 -4.25 -30.26 -9.27
N PHE A 15 -3.20 -29.86 -9.99
CA PHE A 15 -3.26 -29.84 -11.44
C PHE A 15 -3.42 -31.25 -12.02
N ALA A 16 -2.63 -32.22 -11.51
CA ALA A 16 -2.68 -33.60 -11.96
C ALA A 16 -4.08 -34.22 -11.77
N LEU A 17 -4.71 -33.99 -10.61
CA LEU A 17 -6.06 -34.52 -10.36
C LEU A 17 -7.12 -33.85 -11.25
N LEU A 18 -7.05 -32.53 -11.46
CA LEU A 18 -8.03 -31.82 -12.30
C LEU A 18 -7.95 -32.26 -13.76
N MET A 19 -6.73 -32.37 -14.30
CA MET A 19 -6.52 -32.84 -15.68
C MET A 19 -6.94 -34.30 -15.87
N LYS A 20 -6.73 -35.16 -14.87
CA LYS A 20 -7.15 -36.57 -14.92
C LYS A 20 -8.67 -36.70 -14.85
N LYS A 21 -9.33 -35.89 -14.00
CA LYS A 21 -10.79 -35.81 -13.91
C LYS A 21 -11.42 -35.34 -15.21
N GLN A 22 -10.84 -34.30 -15.82
CA GLN A 22 -11.35 -33.73 -17.06
C GLN A 22 -11.27 -34.72 -18.23
N ASN A 23 -10.20 -35.53 -18.29
CA ASN A 23 -10.07 -36.60 -19.27
C ASN A 23 -9.34 -37.83 -18.69
N PRO A 24 -10.06 -38.92 -18.38
CA PRO A 24 -9.47 -40.15 -17.82
C PRO A 24 -8.40 -40.80 -18.71
N ALA A 25 -8.41 -40.53 -20.02
CA ALA A 25 -7.42 -41.05 -20.97
C ALA A 25 -6.04 -40.38 -20.85
N HIS A 26 -5.91 -39.29 -20.09
CA HIS A 26 -4.61 -38.68 -19.82
C HIS A 26 -3.71 -39.62 -18.99
N ARG A 27 -2.46 -39.80 -19.40
CA ARG A 27 -1.44 -40.49 -18.60
C ARG A 27 -0.70 -39.41 -17.81
N ILE A 28 -0.84 -39.41 -16.49
CA ILE A 28 -0.28 -38.34 -15.65
C ILE A 28 0.61 -38.96 -14.59
N THR A 29 1.84 -38.47 -14.51
CA THR A 29 2.83 -38.89 -13.52
C THR A 29 3.27 -37.69 -12.69
N VAL A 30 3.20 -37.80 -11.37
CA VAL A 30 3.73 -36.81 -10.42
C VAL A 30 4.99 -37.41 -9.78
N ILE A 31 6.10 -36.69 -9.87
CA ILE A 31 7.38 -37.09 -9.29
C ILE A 31 7.70 -36.20 -8.09
N GLU A 32 7.92 -36.80 -6.92
CA GLU A 32 8.22 -36.13 -5.66
C GLU A 32 9.53 -36.64 -5.07
N ARG A 33 10.36 -35.71 -4.56
CA ARG A 33 11.67 -36.03 -3.99
C ARG A 33 11.58 -36.59 -2.59
N ASN A 34 10.55 -36.21 -1.84
CA ASN A 34 10.33 -36.62 -0.47
C ASN A 34 9.58 -37.95 -0.42
N ARG A 35 9.52 -38.53 0.79
CA ARG A 35 8.71 -39.72 1.06
C ARG A 35 7.22 -39.44 0.90
N PRO A 36 6.41 -40.47 0.58
CA PRO A 36 4.96 -40.35 0.67
C PRO A 36 4.57 -39.81 2.05
N TYR A 37 3.65 -38.84 2.08
CA TYR A 37 3.12 -38.27 3.32
C TYR A 37 4.15 -37.55 4.23
N ASP A 38 5.33 -37.22 3.71
CA ASP A 38 6.34 -36.40 4.39
C ASP A 38 6.19 -34.92 3.99
N THR A 39 6.26 -34.00 4.95
CA THR A 39 6.12 -32.56 4.67
C THR A 39 6.79 -31.68 5.71
N PHE A 40 7.15 -30.48 5.28
CA PHE A 40 7.72 -29.42 6.12
C PHE A 40 6.69 -28.35 6.43
N GLY A 41 6.68 -27.85 7.66
CA GLY A 41 5.71 -26.87 8.14
C GLY A 41 4.45 -27.49 8.77
N TRP A 42 3.60 -26.64 9.32
CA TRP A 42 2.50 -27.03 10.21
C TRP A 42 1.14 -26.75 9.54
N GLY A 43 0.36 -25.79 10.03
CA GLY A 43 -0.95 -25.43 9.47
C GLY A 43 -0.89 -24.41 8.34
N VAL A 44 -1.78 -24.55 7.36
CA VAL A 44 -2.05 -23.51 6.35
C VAL A 44 -3.46 -22.98 6.52
N VAL A 45 -3.68 -21.72 6.13
CA VAL A 45 -4.97 -21.02 6.26
C VAL A 45 -5.56 -20.73 4.89
N PHE A 46 -6.87 -20.90 4.75
CA PHE A 46 -7.62 -20.53 3.56
C PHE A 46 -8.68 -19.46 3.86
N SER A 47 -9.01 -18.68 2.83
CA SER A 47 -10.14 -17.76 2.83
C SER A 47 -11.37 -18.41 2.20
N ASP A 48 -12.57 -18.04 2.64
CA ASP A 48 -13.86 -18.53 2.09
C ASP A 48 -13.95 -18.48 0.55
N GLN A 49 -13.42 -17.44 -0.07
CA GLN A 49 -13.42 -17.30 -1.54
C GLN A 49 -12.65 -18.45 -2.23
N THR A 50 -11.52 -18.87 -1.66
CA THR A 50 -10.73 -19.98 -2.20
C THR A 50 -11.50 -21.28 -2.12
N LEU A 51 -12.30 -21.46 -1.07
CA LEU A 51 -13.14 -22.65 -0.90
C LEU A 51 -14.20 -22.74 -1.99
N GLY A 52 -14.84 -21.61 -2.33
CA GLY A 52 -15.80 -21.55 -3.43
C GLY A 52 -15.19 -21.99 -4.78
N ASN A 53 -13.92 -21.64 -5.04
CA ASN A 53 -13.22 -22.07 -6.25
C ASN A 53 -12.89 -23.57 -6.22
N LEU A 54 -12.45 -24.10 -5.08
CA LEU A 54 -12.18 -25.53 -4.91
C LEU A 54 -13.44 -26.37 -5.10
N VAL A 55 -14.58 -25.94 -4.56
CA VAL A 55 -15.88 -26.63 -4.72
C VAL A 55 -16.27 -26.72 -6.20
N LYS A 56 -16.11 -25.61 -6.94
CA LYS A 56 -16.40 -25.58 -8.39
C LYS A 56 -15.47 -26.49 -9.19
N ALA A 57 -14.18 -26.53 -8.84
CA ALA A 57 -13.18 -27.31 -9.56
C ALA A 57 -13.27 -28.82 -9.26
N ASP A 58 -13.31 -29.21 -7.97
CA ASP A 58 -13.53 -30.61 -7.55
C ASP A 58 -14.23 -30.72 -6.19
N GLU A 59 -15.56 -30.82 -6.22
CA GLU A 59 -16.41 -30.96 -5.04
C GLU A 59 -16.00 -32.07 -4.06
N PRO A 60 -15.67 -33.31 -4.47
CA PRO A 60 -15.26 -34.36 -3.52
C PRO A 60 -14.00 -34.01 -2.73
N THR A 61 -12.98 -33.46 -3.41
CA THR A 61 -11.77 -32.98 -2.74
C THR A 61 -12.08 -31.82 -1.81
N ALA A 62 -12.89 -30.86 -2.27
CA ALA A 62 -13.29 -29.71 -1.47
C ALA A 62 -14.06 -30.14 -0.21
N LYS A 63 -15.02 -31.07 -0.30
CA LYS A 63 -15.77 -31.59 0.85
C LYS A 63 -14.85 -32.22 1.89
N THR A 64 -13.87 -33.01 1.46
CA THR A 64 -12.90 -33.65 2.37
C THR A 64 -11.97 -32.64 3.03
N ILE A 65 -11.52 -31.62 2.28
CA ILE A 65 -10.73 -30.51 2.83
C ILE A 65 -11.55 -29.73 3.86
N LEU A 66 -12.80 -29.39 3.55
CA LEU A 66 -13.71 -28.65 4.43
C LEU A 66 -13.99 -29.41 5.74
N GLN A 67 -14.19 -30.72 5.68
CA GLN A 67 -14.39 -31.56 6.87
C GLN A 67 -13.15 -31.63 7.77
N ALA A 68 -11.96 -31.37 7.23
CA ALA A 68 -10.71 -31.36 7.98
C ALA A 68 -10.36 -29.97 8.57
N PHE A 69 -11.17 -28.95 8.30
CA PHE A 69 -10.89 -27.60 8.75
C PHE A 69 -11.24 -27.33 10.21
N ASN A 70 -10.33 -26.64 10.87
CA ASN A 70 -10.65 -25.91 12.09
C ASN A 70 -11.00 -24.48 11.71
N HIS A 71 -12.12 -23.99 12.25
CA HIS A 71 -12.63 -22.67 11.94
C HIS A 71 -12.44 -21.76 13.14
N TRP A 72 -11.99 -20.54 12.87
CA TRP A 72 -11.96 -19.46 13.85
C TRP A 72 -12.25 -18.15 13.14
N ASP A 73 -12.78 -17.19 13.88
CA ASP A 73 -13.25 -15.93 13.29
C ASP A 73 -12.41 -14.73 13.75
N ASP A 74 -11.90 -14.80 14.98
CA ASP A 74 -11.23 -13.67 15.63
C ASP A 74 -9.75 -13.57 15.26
N ILE A 75 -9.25 -12.33 15.26
CA ILE A 75 -7.85 -11.96 15.27
C ILE A 75 -7.56 -11.25 16.60
N ASP A 76 -6.58 -11.76 17.34
CA ASP A 76 -6.05 -11.12 18.54
C ASP A 76 -4.72 -10.44 18.23
N VAL A 77 -4.61 -9.16 18.62
CA VAL A 77 -3.36 -8.39 18.51
C VAL A 77 -2.86 -8.05 19.90
N HIS A 78 -1.79 -8.71 20.32
CA HIS A 78 -1.13 -8.45 21.59
C HIS A 78 0.00 -7.43 21.40
N PHE A 79 -0.19 -6.23 21.95
CA PHE A 79 0.77 -5.15 21.85
C PHE A 79 0.78 -4.31 23.13
N LYS A 80 1.98 -4.05 23.67
CA LYS A 80 2.18 -3.26 24.92
C LYS A 80 1.30 -3.72 26.09
N GLY A 81 1.13 -5.03 26.26
CA GLY A 81 0.36 -5.62 27.36
C GLY A 81 -1.17 -5.50 27.21
N GLN A 82 -1.67 -4.99 26.09
CA GLN A 82 -3.09 -4.99 25.75
C GLN A 82 -3.38 -6.00 24.65
N VAL A 83 -4.61 -6.48 24.60
CA VAL A 83 -5.13 -7.34 23.54
C VAL A 83 -6.26 -6.58 22.83
N VAL A 84 -6.15 -6.47 21.52
CA VAL A 84 -7.21 -5.93 20.67
C VAL A 84 -7.73 -7.05 19.79
N THR A 85 -9.00 -7.38 19.96
CA THR A 85 -9.69 -8.45 19.22
C THR A 85 -10.56 -7.85 18.12
N SER A 86 -10.52 -8.44 16.93
CA SER A 86 -11.43 -8.14 15.83
C SER A 86 -11.95 -9.45 15.23
N GLY A 87 -13.27 -9.59 15.11
CA GLY A 87 -13.95 -10.75 14.54
C GLY A 87 -14.34 -10.59 13.07
N GLY A 88 -15.17 -11.51 12.58
CA GLY A 88 -15.74 -11.51 11.22
C GLY A 88 -14.72 -11.76 10.10
N HIS A 89 -13.54 -12.30 10.42
CA HIS A 89 -12.51 -12.53 9.41
C HIS A 89 -12.72 -13.84 8.65
N GLY A 90 -13.33 -14.85 9.28
CA GLY A 90 -13.64 -16.15 8.69
C GLY A 90 -12.40 -16.89 8.20
N PHE A 91 -11.64 -17.48 9.13
CA PHE A 91 -10.48 -18.29 8.80
C PHE A 91 -10.77 -19.77 8.96
N CYS A 92 -10.15 -20.55 8.09
CA CYS A 92 -10.10 -22.00 8.22
C CYS A 92 -8.67 -22.50 8.06
N GLY A 93 -8.25 -23.37 8.98
CA GLY A 93 -6.93 -23.98 9.02
C GLY A 93 -6.98 -25.47 8.74
N ILE A 94 -5.96 -25.97 8.04
CA ILE A 94 -5.70 -27.40 7.89
C ILE A 94 -4.21 -27.67 8.10
N GLY A 95 -3.88 -28.81 8.70
CA GLY A 95 -2.51 -29.30 8.70
C GLY A 95 -2.03 -29.52 7.27
N ARG A 96 -0.87 -28.94 6.90
CA ARG A 96 -0.29 -29.07 5.56
C ARG A 96 -0.13 -30.54 5.15
N LYS A 97 0.28 -31.39 6.09
CA LYS A 97 0.35 -32.84 5.89
C LYS A 97 -0.99 -33.42 5.50
N ARG A 98 -2.06 -33.10 6.25
CA ARG A 98 -3.41 -33.60 5.97
C ARG A 98 -3.90 -33.12 4.60
N LEU A 99 -3.65 -31.87 4.24
CA LEU A 99 -3.99 -31.35 2.90
C LEU A 99 -3.32 -32.18 1.79
N LEU A 100 -1.99 -32.40 1.88
CA LEU A 100 -1.27 -33.19 0.88
C LEU A 100 -1.78 -34.62 0.80
N ASN A 101 -2.09 -35.26 1.94
CA ASN A 101 -2.66 -36.60 1.97
C ASN A 101 -3.99 -36.66 1.21
N ILE A 102 -4.90 -35.70 1.44
CA ILE A 102 -6.18 -35.63 0.72
C ILE A 102 -5.97 -35.52 -0.79
N LEU A 103 -5.01 -34.69 -1.22
CA LEU A 103 -4.70 -34.52 -2.64
C LEU A 103 -4.07 -35.78 -3.25
N GLN A 104 -3.16 -36.45 -2.53
CA GLN A 104 -2.54 -37.71 -2.94
C GLN A 104 -3.58 -38.83 -3.06
N GLU A 105 -4.42 -39.02 -2.04
CA GLU A 105 -5.52 -39.99 -2.04
C GLU A 105 -6.47 -39.74 -3.23
N ARG A 106 -6.80 -38.49 -3.53
CA ARG A 106 -7.62 -38.14 -4.69
C ARG A 106 -6.94 -38.45 -6.02
N CYS A 107 -5.64 -38.15 -6.15
CA CYS A 107 -4.84 -38.49 -7.32
C CYS A 107 -4.86 -40.00 -7.58
N GLU A 108 -4.65 -40.82 -6.54
CA GLU A 108 -4.67 -42.28 -6.63
C GLU A 108 -6.06 -42.80 -7.04
N GLN A 109 -7.15 -42.27 -6.46
CA GLN A 109 -8.52 -42.62 -6.84
C GLN A 109 -8.82 -42.37 -8.32
N LEU A 110 -8.26 -41.32 -8.90
CA LEU A 110 -8.44 -40.97 -10.32
C LEU A 110 -7.43 -41.70 -11.24
N GLY A 111 -6.48 -42.44 -10.68
CA GLY A 111 -5.46 -43.18 -11.43
C GLY A 111 -4.31 -42.32 -11.94
N VAL A 112 -3.93 -41.27 -11.21
CA VAL A 112 -2.66 -40.55 -11.40
C VAL A 112 -1.52 -41.40 -10.83
N GLN A 113 -0.40 -41.51 -11.54
CA GLN A 113 0.78 -42.22 -11.06
C GLN A 113 1.61 -41.31 -10.15
N LEU A 114 1.75 -41.67 -8.87
CA LEU A 114 2.62 -40.96 -7.92
C LEU A 114 3.94 -41.71 -7.76
N VAL A 115 5.06 -41.02 -7.96
CA VAL A 115 6.43 -41.57 -7.84
C VAL A 115 7.19 -40.75 -6.79
N PHE A 116 7.48 -41.35 -5.64
CA PHE A 116 8.13 -40.68 -4.51
C PHE A 116 9.63 -41.01 -4.43
N GLU A 117 10.33 -40.36 -3.49
CA GLU A 117 11.76 -40.54 -3.21
C GLU A 117 12.66 -40.41 -4.46
N THR A 118 12.24 -39.56 -5.40
CA THR A 118 12.94 -39.35 -6.68
C THR A 118 13.36 -37.89 -6.82
N ASP A 119 14.63 -37.60 -6.57
CA ASP A 119 15.18 -36.24 -6.77
C ASP A 119 15.50 -35.99 -8.24
N VAL A 120 14.72 -35.14 -8.89
CA VAL A 120 14.87 -34.81 -10.30
C VAL A 120 16.12 -33.95 -10.54
N GLN A 121 17.08 -34.51 -11.28
CA GLN A 121 18.27 -33.78 -11.77
C GLN A 121 18.13 -33.33 -13.23
N ASP A 122 17.34 -34.05 -14.03
CA ASP A 122 17.20 -33.80 -15.45
C ASP A 122 15.74 -34.04 -15.90
N GLU A 123 15.00 -32.94 -16.01
CA GLU A 123 13.62 -32.95 -16.52
C GLU A 123 13.52 -33.38 -17.99
N GLN A 124 14.59 -33.24 -18.79
CA GLN A 124 14.56 -33.63 -20.21
C GLN A 124 14.58 -35.14 -20.35
N ALA A 125 15.45 -35.81 -19.59
CA ALA A 125 15.51 -37.26 -19.53
C ALA A 125 14.16 -37.86 -19.07
N LEU A 126 13.51 -37.24 -18.09
CA LEU A 126 12.19 -37.66 -17.64
C LEU A 126 11.10 -37.37 -18.67
N ALA A 127 11.15 -36.21 -19.35
CA ALA A 127 10.21 -35.91 -20.42
C ALA A 127 10.30 -36.93 -21.57
N VAL A 128 11.51 -37.43 -21.88
CA VAL A 128 11.71 -38.58 -22.79
C VAL A 128 11.11 -39.85 -22.20
N GLN A 129 11.49 -40.21 -20.96
CA GLN A 129 11.09 -41.46 -20.30
C GLN A 129 9.56 -41.62 -20.22
N TYR A 130 8.85 -40.52 -19.97
CA TYR A 130 7.39 -40.50 -19.83
C TYR A 130 6.66 -40.01 -21.09
N GLU A 131 7.37 -39.84 -22.21
CA GLU A 131 6.82 -39.37 -23.49
C GLU A 131 5.95 -38.10 -23.33
N ALA A 132 6.42 -37.13 -22.55
CA ALA A 132 5.61 -36.02 -22.07
C ALA A 132 5.13 -35.09 -23.21
N ASP A 133 3.85 -34.74 -23.19
CA ASP A 133 3.25 -33.68 -23.99
C ASP A 133 3.28 -32.32 -23.28
N LEU A 134 3.43 -32.34 -21.94
CA LEU A 134 3.42 -31.18 -21.05
C LEU A 134 4.22 -31.52 -19.80
N VAL A 135 5.07 -30.59 -19.36
CA VAL A 135 5.78 -30.68 -18.08
C VAL A 135 5.32 -29.55 -17.17
N ILE A 136 4.86 -29.87 -15.97
CA ILE A 136 4.58 -28.90 -14.90
C ILE A 136 5.74 -28.89 -13.92
N ALA A 137 6.43 -27.77 -13.83
CA ALA A 137 7.51 -27.52 -12.89
C ALA A 137 6.95 -26.84 -11.63
N SER A 138 6.60 -27.67 -10.65
CA SER A 138 6.06 -27.27 -9.34
C SER A 138 7.00 -27.69 -8.19
N ASP A 139 8.30 -27.69 -8.44
CA ASP A 139 9.37 -28.19 -7.57
C ASP A 139 9.76 -27.22 -6.43
N GLY A 140 8.97 -26.18 -6.22
CA GLY A 140 8.97 -25.31 -5.04
C GLY A 140 9.92 -24.11 -5.12
N LEU A 141 10.12 -23.46 -3.97
CA LEU A 141 10.85 -22.19 -3.86
C LEU A 141 12.29 -22.26 -4.40
N ASN A 142 12.95 -23.40 -4.24
CA ASN A 142 14.32 -23.67 -4.72
C ASN A 142 14.34 -24.37 -6.09
N SER A 143 13.37 -24.06 -6.96
CA SER A 143 13.19 -24.71 -8.26
C SER A 143 14.49 -24.77 -9.08
N ARG A 144 14.97 -25.98 -9.37
CA ARG A 144 16.16 -26.19 -10.23
C ARG A 144 15.83 -25.88 -11.68
N ILE A 145 14.60 -26.17 -12.09
CA ILE A 145 14.11 -25.93 -13.46
C ILE A 145 14.03 -24.43 -13.74
N ARG A 146 13.50 -23.62 -12.80
CA ARG A 146 13.51 -22.16 -12.92
C ARG A 146 14.92 -21.62 -13.10
N THR A 147 15.88 -22.10 -12.29
CA THR A 147 17.28 -21.68 -12.36
C THR A 147 17.93 -22.09 -13.69
N ARG A 148 17.68 -23.32 -14.17
CA ARG A 148 18.23 -23.83 -15.42
C ARG A 148 17.78 -23.01 -16.63
N TYR A 149 16.52 -22.57 -16.65
CA TYR A 149 15.93 -21.83 -17.77
C TYR A 149 15.67 -20.36 -17.44
N ALA A 150 16.52 -19.75 -16.60
CA ALA A 150 16.38 -18.39 -16.12
C ALA A 150 16.29 -17.36 -17.27
N ASP A 151 16.98 -17.58 -18.39
CA ASP A 151 16.91 -16.70 -19.57
C ASP A 151 15.49 -16.60 -20.15
N THR A 152 14.72 -17.69 -20.07
CA THR A 152 13.32 -17.70 -20.53
C THR A 152 12.38 -17.16 -19.46
N PHE A 153 12.46 -17.69 -18.24
CA PHE A 153 11.51 -17.35 -17.17
C PHE A 153 11.72 -15.93 -16.61
N GLN A 154 12.95 -15.41 -16.71
CA GLN A 154 13.39 -14.11 -16.21
C GLN A 154 12.96 -13.91 -14.75
N PRO A 155 13.47 -14.75 -13.82
CA PRO A 155 13.09 -14.67 -12.43
C PRO A 155 13.72 -13.43 -11.77
N ASP A 156 12.88 -12.65 -11.11
CA ASP A 156 13.26 -11.58 -10.20
C ASP A 156 13.12 -12.12 -8.76
N ILE A 157 14.27 -12.38 -8.13
CA ILE A 157 14.37 -12.97 -6.79
C ILE A 157 14.94 -11.94 -5.84
N ASP A 158 14.18 -11.58 -4.81
CA ASP A 158 14.58 -10.65 -3.76
C ASP A 158 14.49 -11.33 -2.40
N THR A 159 15.63 -11.42 -1.71
CA THR A 159 15.72 -12.02 -0.38
C THR A 159 15.41 -10.97 0.67
N ARG A 160 14.32 -11.19 1.40
CA ARG A 160 13.69 -10.19 2.28
C ARG A 160 14.44 -10.03 3.60
N LYS A 161 14.11 -8.97 4.35
CA LYS A 161 14.92 -8.45 5.45
C LYS A 161 14.75 -9.21 6.77
N CYS A 162 13.60 -9.84 6.95
CA CYS A 162 13.31 -10.61 8.15
C CYS A 162 13.80 -12.06 8.06
N ARG A 163 14.21 -12.59 9.21
CA ARG A 163 14.40 -14.01 9.48
C ARG A 163 13.13 -14.53 10.14
N PHE A 164 12.66 -15.70 9.72
CA PHE A 164 11.54 -16.37 10.37
C PHE A 164 11.81 -17.86 10.59
N VAL A 165 11.16 -18.42 11.59
CA VAL A 165 11.12 -19.86 11.88
C VAL A 165 9.66 -20.30 12.05
N TRP A 166 9.32 -21.47 11.52
CA TRP A 166 7.97 -22.03 11.58
C TRP A 166 7.92 -23.22 12.54
N LEU A 167 7.34 -22.99 13.71
CA LEU A 167 7.21 -23.97 14.79
C LEU A 167 5.74 -24.39 14.97
N GLY A 168 5.54 -25.41 15.79
CA GLY A 168 4.22 -25.87 16.22
C GLY A 168 4.12 -25.89 17.73
N THR A 169 2.91 -25.97 18.28
CA THR A 169 2.70 -26.08 19.72
C THR A 169 1.42 -26.84 20.05
N LYS A 170 1.33 -27.37 21.27
CA LYS A 170 0.10 -27.95 21.85
C LYS A 170 -0.82 -26.90 22.47
N LYS A 171 -0.35 -25.66 22.62
CA LYS A 171 -1.20 -24.52 22.97
C LYS A 171 -2.21 -24.28 21.83
N LEU A 172 -3.49 -24.42 22.14
CA LEU A 172 -4.56 -24.05 21.22
C LEU A 172 -4.91 -22.57 21.36
N PHE A 173 -5.12 -21.90 20.22
CA PHE A 173 -5.48 -20.50 20.12
C PHE A 173 -6.87 -20.40 19.53
N SER A 174 -7.80 -19.74 20.24
CA SER A 174 -9.18 -19.51 19.79
C SER A 174 -9.29 -18.44 18.69
N ALA A 175 -8.23 -17.65 18.49
CA ALA A 175 -8.13 -16.57 17.51
C ALA A 175 -6.81 -16.67 16.74
N PHE A 176 -6.75 -16.10 15.53
CA PHE A 176 -5.48 -15.85 14.87
C PHE A 176 -4.73 -14.81 15.70
N THR A 177 -3.64 -15.22 16.33
CA THR A 177 -2.92 -14.41 17.31
C THR A 177 -1.69 -13.79 16.67
N PHE A 178 -1.58 -12.46 16.74
CA PHE A 178 -0.36 -11.72 16.50
C PHE A 178 0.18 -11.21 17.83
N ALA A 179 1.38 -11.63 18.22
CA ALA A 179 2.02 -11.20 19.46
C ALA A 179 3.33 -10.47 19.19
N PHE A 180 3.51 -9.28 19.76
CA PHE A 180 4.68 -8.44 19.56
C PHE A 180 5.43 -8.24 20.87
N GLU A 181 6.69 -8.69 20.91
CA GLU A 181 7.57 -8.56 22.06
C GLU A 181 8.82 -7.76 21.74
N GLN A 182 9.15 -6.82 22.62
CA GLN A 182 10.36 -6.04 22.51
C GLN A 182 11.46 -6.66 23.38
N THR A 183 12.63 -6.86 22.80
CA THR A 183 13.87 -7.20 23.50
C THR A 183 14.78 -5.99 23.56
N GLU A 184 15.92 -6.11 24.24
CA GLU A 184 16.97 -5.07 24.25
C GLU A 184 17.59 -4.83 22.87
N HIS A 185 17.40 -5.75 21.91
CA HIS A 185 17.96 -5.64 20.55
C HIS A 185 16.95 -5.18 19.50
N GLY A 186 15.66 -5.26 19.77
CA GLY A 186 14.60 -4.90 18.83
C GLY A 186 13.32 -5.71 19.02
N TRP A 187 12.45 -5.71 18.01
CA TRP A 187 11.13 -6.34 18.08
C TRP A 187 11.11 -7.72 17.44
N PHE A 188 10.42 -8.64 18.11
CA PHE A 188 10.02 -9.94 17.59
C PHE A 188 8.51 -9.99 17.48
N GLN A 189 8.01 -10.68 16.47
CA GLN A 189 6.60 -10.96 16.31
C GLN A 189 6.34 -12.46 16.18
N ALA A 190 5.22 -12.91 16.71
CA ALA A 190 4.72 -14.26 16.53
C ALA A 190 3.36 -14.25 15.84
N HIS A 191 3.14 -15.23 14.97
CA HIS A 191 1.88 -15.50 14.27
C HIS A 191 1.44 -16.89 14.67
N ALA A 192 0.34 -17.00 15.43
CA ALA A 192 -0.12 -18.26 15.97
C ALA A 192 -1.59 -18.52 15.62
N TYR A 193 -1.89 -19.75 15.20
CA TYR A 193 -3.25 -20.15 14.85
C TYR A 193 -3.39 -21.68 14.89
N GLN A 194 -4.55 -22.14 15.34
CA GLN A 194 -4.91 -23.54 15.32
C GLN A 194 -5.06 -24.05 13.88
N TYR A 195 -4.79 -25.32 13.61
CA TYR A 195 -5.04 -25.90 12.28
C TYR A 195 -5.56 -27.35 12.34
N ASP A 196 -5.46 -28.01 13.48
CA ASP A 196 -6.15 -29.27 13.80
C ASP A 196 -6.69 -29.23 15.24
N GLY A 197 -7.29 -30.31 15.73
CA GLY A 197 -7.89 -30.36 17.07
C GLY A 197 -6.90 -30.33 18.24
N ASP A 198 -5.60 -30.59 17.99
CA ASP A 198 -4.62 -30.87 19.04
C ASP A 198 -3.36 -30.00 18.94
N THR A 199 -3.20 -29.21 17.88
CA THR A 199 -2.00 -28.43 17.60
C THR A 199 -2.27 -27.11 16.89
N ALA A 200 -1.35 -26.17 17.09
CA ALA A 200 -1.34 -24.86 16.46
C ALA A 200 0.01 -24.57 15.78
N THR A 201 -0.04 -23.75 14.74
CA THR A 201 1.12 -23.11 14.13
C THR A 201 1.63 -22.01 15.06
N PHE A 202 2.95 -21.86 15.15
CA PHE A 202 3.62 -20.75 15.83
C PHE A 202 4.82 -20.27 15.00
N ILE A 203 4.63 -19.21 14.20
CA ILE A 203 5.71 -18.63 13.37
C ILE A 203 6.31 -17.46 14.12
N VAL A 204 7.63 -17.45 14.31
CA VAL A 204 8.35 -16.30 14.88
C VAL A 204 9.14 -15.61 13.79
N GLU A 205 9.07 -14.29 13.73
CA GLU A 205 9.76 -13.45 12.76
C GLU A 205 10.40 -12.24 13.46
N THR A 206 11.55 -11.79 12.93
CA THR A 206 12.27 -10.60 13.37
C THR A 206 13.19 -10.07 12.26
N PRO A 207 13.54 -8.76 12.22
CA PRO A 207 14.58 -8.26 11.33
C PRO A 207 15.93 -9.00 11.53
N GLU A 208 16.68 -9.21 10.44
CA GLU A 208 17.96 -9.93 10.48
C GLU A 208 18.97 -9.29 11.45
N GLU A 209 19.01 -7.96 11.53
CA GLU A 209 19.90 -7.27 12.48
C GLU A 209 19.58 -7.57 13.95
N VAL A 210 18.29 -7.70 14.30
CA VAL A 210 17.82 -8.01 15.64
C VAL A 210 18.11 -9.47 15.96
N TRP A 211 17.92 -10.35 14.97
CA TRP A 211 18.23 -11.76 15.05
C TRP A 211 19.72 -12.02 15.33
N LEU A 212 20.62 -11.34 14.58
CA LEU A 212 22.07 -11.40 14.77
C LEU A 212 22.48 -10.86 16.15
N LYS A 213 21.96 -9.70 16.55
CA LYS A 213 22.27 -9.10 17.86
C LYS A 213 21.81 -9.98 19.03
N SER A 214 20.74 -10.75 18.84
CA SER A 214 20.23 -11.72 19.82
C SER A 214 21.05 -13.02 19.87
N GLY A 215 22.08 -13.18 19.02
CA GLY A 215 22.95 -14.35 18.98
C GLY A 215 22.31 -15.63 18.43
N LEU A 216 21.13 -15.53 17.81
CA LEU A 216 20.38 -16.68 17.29
C LEU A 216 21.08 -17.39 16.12
N ASP A 217 22.05 -16.75 15.48
CA ASP A 217 22.90 -17.31 14.43
C ASP A 217 23.85 -18.38 14.94
N GLN A 218 24.27 -18.27 16.20
CA GLN A 218 25.23 -19.15 16.87
C GLN A 218 24.55 -20.21 17.74
N MET A 219 23.24 -20.10 17.96
CA MET A 219 22.47 -21.04 18.77
C MET A 219 22.21 -22.36 18.04
N SER A 220 22.17 -23.46 18.80
CA SER A 220 21.57 -24.71 18.33
C SER A 220 20.07 -24.52 18.09
N GLN A 221 19.43 -25.45 17.37
CA GLN A 221 17.99 -25.39 17.14
C GLN A 221 17.22 -25.41 18.47
N GLU A 222 17.65 -26.24 19.43
CA GLU A 222 17.05 -26.35 20.76
C GLU A 222 17.20 -25.05 21.57
N GLN A 223 18.38 -24.43 21.50
CA GLN A 223 18.64 -23.15 22.17
C GLN A 223 17.78 -22.02 21.59
N ALA A 224 17.63 -21.96 20.26
CA ALA A 224 16.80 -20.97 19.59
C ALA A 224 15.30 -21.19 19.91
N ILE A 225 14.84 -22.44 19.99
CA ILE A 225 13.47 -22.75 20.41
C ILE A 225 13.24 -22.32 21.86
N ALA A 226 14.15 -22.64 22.78
CA ALA A 226 14.06 -22.24 24.18
C ALA A 226 14.07 -20.71 24.35
N PHE A 227 14.80 -19.98 23.50
CA PHE A 227 14.75 -18.53 23.44
C PHE A 227 13.34 -18.04 23.07
N CYS A 228 12.72 -18.59 22.03
CA CYS A 228 11.35 -18.25 21.62
C CYS A 228 10.32 -18.60 22.71
N GLU A 229 10.44 -19.77 23.35
CA GLU A 229 9.57 -20.18 24.46
C GLU A 229 9.64 -19.19 25.62
N LYS A 230 10.85 -18.75 26.00
CA LYS A 230 11.04 -17.75 27.05
C LYS A 230 10.44 -16.41 26.66
N LEU A 231 10.67 -15.95 25.43
CA LEU A 231 10.19 -14.65 24.94
C LEU A 231 8.66 -14.58 24.90
N PHE A 232 8.02 -15.67 24.46
CA PHE A 232 6.56 -15.75 24.27
C PHE A 232 5.85 -16.55 25.37
N ALA A 233 6.49 -16.79 26.52
CA ALA A 233 6.00 -17.69 27.58
C ALA A 233 4.56 -17.39 28.01
N LYS A 234 4.19 -16.11 28.11
CA LYS A 234 2.85 -15.63 28.50
C LYS A 234 1.73 -16.00 27.51
N TYR A 235 2.06 -16.44 26.31
CA TYR A 235 1.09 -16.85 25.29
C TYR A 235 0.98 -18.36 25.13
N LEU A 236 1.93 -19.12 25.71
CA LEU A 236 2.06 -20.57 25.51
C LEU A 236 1.36 -21.39 26.60
N ASP A 237 0.94 -20.77 27.71
CA ASP A 237 0.35 -21.46 28.87
C ASP A 237 1.21 -22.66 29.35
N GLY A 238 2.55 -22.54 29.25
CA GLY A 238 3.49 -23.60 29.61
C GLY A 238 3.66 -24.73 28.58
N ASN A 239 3.02 -24.65 27.41
CA ASN A 239 3.22 -25.62 26.33
C ASN A 239 4.55 -25.38 25.60
N ALA A 240 5.23 -26.46 25.23
CA ALA A 240 6.47 -26.40 24.46
C ALA A 240 6.23 -26.00 22.99
N LEU A 241 7.26 -25.43 22.37
CA LEU A 241 7.39 -25.24 20.94
C LEU A 241 8.07 -26.45 20.30
N MET A 242 7.58 -26.87 19.15
CA MET A 242 7.97 -28.07 18.43
C MET A 242 8.55 -27.72 17.05
N SER A 243 9.56 -28.45 16.60
CA SER A 243 10.10 -28.39 15.24
C SER A 243 9.88 -29.71 14.51
N ASN A 244 9.49 -29.65 13.24
CA ASN A 244 9.44 -30.80 12.34
C ASN A 244 10.56 -30.78 11.29
N SER A 245 11.58 -29.93 11.50
CA SER A 245 12.72 -29.75 10.60
C SER A 245 14.00 -30.37 11.18
N SER A 246 13.92 -31.62 11.62
CA SER A 246 15.02 -32.34 12.30
C SER A 246 16.28 -32.55 11.43
N HIS A 247 16.16 -32.36 10.12
CA HIS A 247 17.28 -32.44 9.16
C HIS A 247 18.06 -31.12 9.03
N LEU A 248 17.51 -29.98 9.48
CA LEU A 248 18.19 -28.69 9.48
C LEU A 248 18.98 -28.53 10.79
N ARG A 249 20.29 -28.23 10.69
CA ARG A 249 21.16 -28.05 11.85
C ARG A 249 21.41 -26.57 12.17
N GLY A 250 21.49 -26.25 13.46
CA GLY A 250 21.82 -24.91 13.95
C GLY A 250 20.80 -23.86 13.53
N SER A 251 21.27 -22.66 13.20
CA SER A 251 20.47 -21.51 12.77
C SER A 251 19.80 -21.67 11.40
N ALA A 252 20.06 -22.76 10.66
CA ALA A 252 19.50 -23.01 9.33
C ALA A 252 17.96 -23.12 9.31
N SER A 253 17.31 -23.32 10.46
CA SER A 253 15.85 -23.26 10.57
C SER A 253 15.28 -21.85 10.45
N TRP A 254 16.10 -20.80 10.62
CA TRP A 254 15.72 -19.41 10.45
C TRP A 254 16.03 -18.94 9.02
N ILE A 255 15.00 -18.90 8.19
CA ILE A 255 15.13 -18.57 6.77
C ILE A 255 14.69 -17.14 6.51
N LYS A 256 15.25 -16.54 5.46
CA LYS A 256 14.75 -15.29 4.89
C LYS A 256 13.77 -15.62 3.79
N PHE A 257 12.63 -14.92 3.75
CA PHE A 257 11.63 -15.16 2.73
C PHE A 257 12.17 -14.73 1.35
N PRO A 258 12.20 -15.61 0.33
CA PRO A 258 12.53 -15.22 -1.03
C PRO A 258 11.27 -14.76 -1.75
N ARG A 259 11.17 -13.47 -2.07
CA ARG A 259 10.14 -12.97 -2.99
C ARG A 259 10.56 -13.32 -4.41
N ILE A 260 9.75 -14.11 -5.09
CA ILE A 260 10.00 -14.60 -6.45
C ILE A 260 8.90 -14.07 -7.37
N ILE A 261 9.30 -13.47 -8.49
CA ILE A 261 8.41 -13.10 -9.60
C ILE A 261 9.08 -13.53 -10.90
N CYS A 262 8.52 -14.52 -11.59
CA CYS A 262 8.93 -14.83 -12.97
C CYS A 262 8.12 -13.99 -13.96
N LYS A 263 8.80 -13.34 -14.92
CA LYS A 263 8.14 -12.56 -15.98
C LYS A 263 7.43 -13.45 -17.00
N ARG A 264 7.98 -14.64 -17.26
CA ARG A 264 7.36 -15.68 -18.10
C ARG A 264 7.29 -16.97 -17.32
N TRP A 265 6.27 -17.77 -17.57
CA TRP A 265 6.04 -19.02 -16.84
C TRP A 265 6.17 -20.27 -17.71
N VAL A 266 6.36 -20.08 -19.02
CA VAL A 266 6.41 -21.18 -19.99
C VAL A 266 7.75 -21.17 -20.72
N HIS A 267 8.41 -22.33 -20.73
CA HIS A 267 9.63 -22.57 -21.49
C HIS A 267 9.41 -23.70 -22.51
N PRO A 268 9.72 -23.50 -23.81
CA PRO A 268 9.62 -24.56 -24.80
C PRO A 268 10.84 -25.50 -24.73
N LEU A 269 10.62 -26.75 -24.32
CA LEU A 269 11.64 -27.78 -24.29
C LEU A 269 11.60 -28.61 -25.59
N GLN A 270 12.75 -28.88 -26.21
CA GLN A 270 12.83 -29.78 -27.37
C GLN A 270 13.14 -31.20 -26.91
N VAL A 271 12.22 -32.13 -27.14
CA VAL A 271 12.33 -33.54 -26.75
C VAL A 271 12.03 -34.41 -27.96
N GLN A 272 13.02 -35.18 -28.45
CA GLN A 272 12.86 -36.11 -29.58
C GLN A 272 12.17 -35.51 -30.82
N GLY A 273 12.49 -34.25 -31.17
CA GLY A 273 11.90 -33.57 -32.34
C GLY A 273 10.52 -32.96 -32.10
N LYS A 274 10.02 -32.98 -30.86
CA LYS A 274 8.78 -32.34 -30.42
C LYS A 274 9.08 -31.19 -29.47
N THR A 275 8.30 -30.12 -29.57
CA THR A 275 8.29 -29.04 -28.58
C THR A 275 7.31 -29.38 -27.45
N VAL A 276 7.81 -29.46 -26.22
CA VAL A 276 7.07 -29.76 -24.99
C VAL A 276 7.13 -28.52 -24.08
N PRO A 277 5.99 -27.90 -23.73
CA PRO A 277 6.00 -26.78 -22.80
C PRO A 277 6.34 -27.24 -21.37
N VAL A 278 7.26 -26.52 -20.74
CA VAL A 278 7.59 -26.60 -19.31
C VAL A 278 6.98 -25.40 -18.63
N VAL A 279 6.01 -25.62 -17.75
CA VAL A 279 5.21 -24.56 -17.10
C VAL A 279 5.56 -24.47 -15.62
N LEU A 280 6.05 -23.32 -15.17
CA LEU A 280 6.23 -23.05 -13.74
C LEU A 280 4.87 -22.86 -13.06
N MET A 281 4.71 -23.41 -11.86
CA MET A 281 3.47 -23.30 -11.08
C MET A 281 3.73 -23.19 -9.56
N GLY A 282 2.91 -22.43 -8.85
CA GLY A 282 3.06 -22.21 -7.41
C GLY A 282 4.38 -21.48 -7.06
N ASP A 283 5.00 -21.83 -5.93
CA ASP A 283 6.24 -21.18 -5.44
C ASP A 283 7.43 -21.31 -6.40
N ALA A 284 7.37 -22.21 -7.40
CA ALA A 284 8.36 -22.26 -8.46
C ALA A 284 8.25 -21.04 -9.40
N ALA A 285 7.04 -20.55 -9.68
CA ALA A 285 6.78 -19.39 -10.53
C ALA A 285 6.79 -18.07 -9.73
N HIS A 286 6.17 -18.08 -8.55
CA HIS A 286 5.94 -16.87 -7.78
C HIS A 286 5.58 -17.17 -6.32
N THR A 287 6.08 -16.35 -5.40
CA THR A 287 5.82 -16.50 -3.96
C THR A 287 4.96 -15.37 -3.41
N ALA A 288 4.22 -15.65 -2.33
CA ALA A 288 3.52 -14.64 -1.52
C ALA A 288 3.84 -14.82 -0.05
N HIS A 289 4.19 -13.73 0.64
CA HIS A 289 4.57 -13.76 2.06
C HIS A 289 3.47 -14.42 2.92
N PHE A 290 3.87 -15.31 3.83
CA PHE A 290 2.95 -16.08 4.68
C PHE A 290 2.04 -15.20 5.54
N SER A 291 2.43 -13.94 5.78
CA SER A 291 1.63 -12.96 6.53
C SER A 291 0.23 -12.68 5.97
N ILE A 292 -0.09 -13.08 4.73
CA ILE A 292 -1.44 -13.00 4.16
C ILE A 292 -2.02 -14.38 3.79
N GLY A 293 -1.38 -15.47 4.21
CA GLY A 293 -1.88 -16.84 4.04
C GLY A 293 -2.12 -17.29 2.59
N SER A 294 -1.41 -16.72 1.60
CA SER A 294 -1.79 -16.87 0.18
C SER A 294 -0.93 -17.81 -0.67
N GLY A 295 0.15 -18.39 -0.15
CA GLY A 295 1.05 -19.25 -0.94
C GLY A 295 0.36 -20.51 -1.47
N THR A 296 -0.27 -21.30 -0.59
CA THR A 296 -1.03 -22.50 -1.00
C THR A 296 -2.24 -22.16 -1.84
N LYS A 297 -2.92 -21.04 -1.55
CA LYS A 297 -4.01 -20.52 -2.37
C LYS A 297 -3.55 -20.27 -3.82
N LEU A 298 -2.44 -19.56 -3.99
CA LEU A 298 -1.86 -19.29 -5.32
C LEU A 298 -1.62 -20.60 -6.08
N ALA A 299 -0.94 -21.56 -5.44
CA ALA A 299 -0.63 -22.85 -6.03
C ALA A 299 -1.87 -23.62 -6.52
N LEU A 300 -2.94 -23.66 -5.72
CA LEU A 300 -4.18 -24.34 -6.09
C LEU A 300 -4.93 -23.60 -7.21
N GLU A 301 -5.00 -22.27 -7.14
CA GLU A 301 -5.66 -21.46 -8.16
C GLU A 301 -4.92 -21.43 -9.50
N ASP A 302 -3.59 -21.53 -9.50
CA ASP A 302 -2.80 -21.71 -10.72
C ASP A 302 -3.18 -23.01 -11.42
N ALA A 303 -3.32 -24.09 -10.65
CA ALA A 303 -3.74 -25.40 -11.15
C ALA A 303 -5.17 -25.36 -11.72
N ILE A 304 -6.10 -24.66 -11.05
CA ILE A 304 -7.47 -24.46 -11.53
C ILE A 304 -7.45 -23.71 -12.86
N GLU A 305 -6.83 -22.52 -12.93
CA GLU A 305 -6.88 -21.70 -14.13
C GLU A 305 -6.22 -22.41 -15.32
N LEU A 306 -5.07 -23.08 -15.13
CA LEU A 306 -4.44 -23.82 -16.22
C LEU A 306 -5.35 -24.96 -16.72
N SER A 307 -6.01 -25.71 -15.84
CA SER A 307 -6.97 -26.76 -16.23
C SER A 307 -8.17 -26.17 -16.97
N GLU A 308 -8.68 -25.01 -16.56
CA GLU A 308 -9.77 -24.31 -17.24
C GLU A 308 -9.34 -23.77 -18.61
N CYS A 309 -8.11 -23.25 -18.74
CA CYS A 309 -7.54 -22.87 -20.03
C CYS A 309 -7.47 -24.07 -20.98
N PHE A 310 -7.09 -25.26 -20.48
CA PHE A 310 -7.17 -26.49 -21.27
C PHE A 310 -8.62 -26.77 -21.69
N ALA A 311 -9.61 -26.66 -20.79
CA ALA A 311 -11.02 -26.86 -21.14
C ALA A 311 -11.54 -25.91 -22.23
N ARG A 312 -11.10 -24.64 -22.19
CA ARG A 312 -11.58 -23.59 -23.11
C ARG A 312 -10.85 -23.59 -24.46
N HIS A 313 -9.55 -23.86 -24.48
CA HIS A 313 -8.67 -23.61 -25.63
C HIS A 313 -8.01 -24.87 -26.21
N GLN A 314 -8.42 -26.07 -25.80
CA GLN A 314 -7.81 -27.32 -26.31
C GLN A 314 -7.85 -27.43 -27.85
N ALA A 315 -8.93 -26.94 -28.49
CA ALA A 315 -9.08 -26.97 -29.93
C ALA A 315 -8.12 -26.02 -30.67
N ASP A 316 -7.65 -24.97 -29.99
CA ASP A 316 -6.77 -23.93 -30.54
C ASP A 316 -5.28 -24.32 -30.47
N GLY A 317 -4.97 -25.45 -29.81
CA GLY A 317 -3.63 -25.98 -29.64
C GLY A 317 -2.94 -25.54 -28.34
N ILE A 318 -1.89 -26.28 -27.96
CA ILE A 318 -1.27 -26.13 -26.63
C ILE A 318 -0.64 -24.74 -26.41
N THR A 319 -0.12 -24.11 -27.47
CA THR A 319 0.43 -22.74 -27.39
C THR A 319 -0.63 -21.72 -26.97
N ALA A 320 -1.84 -21.79 -27.53
CA ALA A 320 -2.94 -20.90 -27.17
C ALA A 320 -3.36 -21.08 -25.70
N VAL A 321 -3.33 -22.33 -25.19
CA VAL A 321 -3.57 -22.61 -23.76
C VAL A 321 -2.51 -21.94 -22.88
N MET A 322 -1.23 -22.02 -23.25
CA MET A 322 -0.12 -21.44 -22.49
C MET A 322 -0.20 -19.91 -22.44
N ASP A 323 -0.49 -19.28 -23.59
CA ASP A 323 -0.62 -17.82 -23.70
C ASP A 323 -1.80 -17.32 -22.87
N ALA A 324 -2.96 -17.98 -22.97
CA ALA A 324 -4.15 -17.64 -22.18
C ALA A 324 -3.91 -17.77 -20.67
N TYR A 325 -3.23 -18.85 -20.24
CA TYR A 325 -2.90 -19.04 -18.83
C TYR A 325 -2.00 -17.92 -18.31
N GLN A 326 -0.92 -17.58 -19.03
CA GLN A 326 -0.02 -16.51 -18.60
C GLN A 326 -0.72 -15.15 -18.56
N GLU A 327 -1.54 -14.83 -19.56
CA GLU A 327 -2.26 -13.55 -19.62
C GLU A 327 -3.25 -13.40 -18.47
N LEU A 328 -4.14 -14.39 -18.28
CA LEU A 328 -5.20 -14.32 -17.27
C LEU A 328 -4.63 -14.37 -15.85
N ARG A 329 -3.71 -15.31 -15.60
CA ARG A 329 -3.25 -15.59 -14.24
C ARG A 329 -2.23 -14.58 -13.74
N SER A 330 -1.40 -13.99 -14.62
CA SER A 330 -0.41 -12.98 -14.22
C SER A 330 -1.04 -11.77 -13.54
N VAL A 331 -2.21 -11.32 -13.99
CA VAL A 331 -2.92 -10.16 -13.41
C VAL A 331 -3.36 -10.44 -11.97
N GLU A 332 -3.93 -11.61 -11.71
CA GLU A 332 -4.40 -11.99 -10.36
C GLU A 332 -3.24 -12.24 -9.39
N VAL A 333 -2.17 -12.88 -9.87
CA VAL A 333 -0.94 -13.09 -9.10
C VAL A 333 -0.33 -11.74 -8.71
N LEU A 334 -0.21 -10.79 -9.64
CA LEU A 334 0.32 -9.45 -9.36
C LEU A 334 -0.46 -8.73 -8.26
N LYS A 335 -1.80 -8.83 -8.27
CA LYS A 335 -2.65 -8.24 -7.22
C LYS A 335 -2.36 -8.86 -5.85
N ILE A 336 -2.18 -10.18 -5.78
CA ILE A 336 -1.90 -10.90 -4.51
C ILE A 336 -0.48 -10.59 -4.03
N GLN A 337 0.51 -10.59 -4.91
CA GLN A 337 1.89 -10.27 -4.57
C GLN A 337 2.05 -8.83 -4.11
N SER A 338 1.32 -7.88 -4.71
CA SER A 338 1.30 -6.49 -4.24
C SER A 338 0.81 -6.39 -2.78
N ALA A 339 -0.30 -7.06 -2.46
CA ALA A 339 -0.82 -7.10 -1.08
C ALA A 339 0.12 -7.83 -0.11
N ALA A 340 0.73 -8.93 -0.56
CA ALA A 340 1.71 -9.68 0.22
C ALA A 340 2.94 -8.84 0.52
N ARG A 341 3.43 -8.08 -0.46
CA ARG A 341 4.55 -7.16 -0.32
C ARG A 341 4.24 -6.08 0.72
N ASN A 342 3.09 -5.41 0.61
CA ASN A 342 2.71 -4.37 1.57
C ASN A 342 2.62 -4.91 3.00
N SER A 343 2.05 -6.11 3.18
CA SER A 343 1.96 -6.77 4.49
C SER A 343 3.33 -7.16 5.04
N MET A 344 4.19 -7.73 4.20
CA MET A 344 5.55 -8.11 4.55
C MET A 344 6.39 -6.89 4.93
N GLU A 345 6.37 -5.82 4.13
CA GLU A 345 7.08 -4.58 4.44
C GLU A 345 6.61 -3.94 5.75
N TRP A 346 5.32 -4.08 6.11
CA TRP A 346 4.84 -3.64 7.42
C TRP A 346 5.51 -4.42 8.56
N PHE A 347 5.60 -5.75 8.46
CA PHE A 347 6.27 -6.61 9.47
C PHE A 347 7.80 -6.42 9.50
N GLU A 348 8.42 -6.12 8.36
CA GLU A 348 9.84 -5.75 8.30
C GLU A 348 10.15 -4.44 9.03
N ASN A 349 9.14 -3.59 9.26
CA ASN A 349 9.29 -2.25 9.80
C ASN A 349 8.36 -2.01 11.00
N VAL A 350 8.09 -3.02 11.84
CA VAL A 350 7.23 -2.89 13.03
C VAL A 350 7.66 -1.71 13.91
N ASP A 351 8.97 -1.48 14.06
CA ASP A 351 9.53 -0.41 14.87
C ASP A 351 8.96 0.98 14.52
N ARG A 352 8.64 1.21 13.23
CA ARG A 352 7.99 2.42 12.72
C ARG A 352 6.71 2.75 13.49
N TYR A 353 5.91 1.73 13.84
CA TYR A 353 4.58 1.91 14.41
C TYR A 353 4.55 1.83 15.93
N THR A 354 5.69 1.61 16.57
CA THR A 354 5.75 1.32 18.01
C THR A 354 5.38 2.50 18.90
N ALA A 355 5.39 3.72 18.36
CA ALA A 355 4.89 4.91 19.06
C ALA A 355 3.37 4.90 19.24
N MET A 356 2.63 4.12 18.44
CA MET A 356 1.17 4.05 18.51
C MET A 356 0.70 3.41 19.82
N GLU A 357 -0.54 3.71 20.17
CA GLU A 357 -1.31 2.98 21.19
C GLU A 357 -1.90 1.71 20.58
N ALA A 358 -2.24 0.74 21.42
CA ALA A 358 -2.68 -0.59 20.97
C ALA A 358 -3.88 -0.56 20.00
N PRO A 359 -4.94 0.26 20.19
CA PRO A 359 -6.05 0.33 19.23
C PRO A 359 -5.61 0.73 17.82
N GLN A 360 -4.78 1.77 17.68
CA GLN A 360 -4.28 2.22 16.37
C GLN A 360 -3.24 1.27 15.78
N PHE A 361 -2.37 0.69 16.61
CA PHE A 361 -1.42 -0.32 16.17
C PHE A 361 -2.13 -1.54 15.59
N ALA A 362 -3.13 -2.07 16.30
CA ALA A 362 -3.96 -3.19 15.84
C ALA A 362 -4.70 -2.85 14.54
N TYR A 363 -5.31 -1.66 14.45
CA TYR A 363 -5.95 -1.20 13.22
C TYR A 363 -4.97 -1.12 12.03
N SER A 364 -3.78 -0.54 12.25
CA SER A 364 -2.72 -0.45 11.24
C SER A 364 -2.29 -1.84 10.77
N MET A 365 -2.09 -2.76 11.71
CA MET A 365 -1.75 -4.15 11.43
C MET A 365 -2.85 -4.84 10.61
N LEU A 366 -4.12 -4.76 11.03
CA LEU A 366 -5.25 -5.38 10.31
C LEU A 366 -5.37 -4.87 8.86
N THR A 367 -5.11 -3.57 8.64
CA THR A 367 -5.24 -2.93 7.32
C THR A 367 -3.94 -2.86 6.50
N ARG A 368 -2.84 -3.44 6.99
CA ARG A 368 -1.48 -3.36 6.40
C ARG A 368 -1.38 -3.80 4.94
N SER A 369 -2.18 -4.80 4.54
CA SER A 369 -2.18 -5.33 3.17
C SER A 369 -2.81 -4.38 2.16
N GLN A 370 -3.52 -3.34 2.64
CA GLN A 370 -4.32 -2.40 1.86
C GLN A 370 -5.50 -3.02 1.08
N ARG A 371 -5.73 -4.33 1.25
CA ARG A 371 -6.92 -5.02 0.75
C ARG A 371 -8.09 -4.92 1.72
N LEU A 372 -7.78 -4.97 3.01
CA LEU A 372 -8.78 -4.76 4.05
C LEU A 372 -8.85 -3.25 4.34
N SER A 373 -9.96 -2.64 3.95
CA SER A 373 -10.24 -1.23 4.17
C SER A 373 -11.11 -0.98 5.40
N HIS A 374 -11.40 0.29 5.71
CA HIS A 374 -12.25 0.69 6.82
C HIS A 374 -13.68 0.14 6.66
N GLU A 375 -14.28 0.32 5.48
CA GLU A 375 -15.64 -0.20 5.23
C GLU A 375 -15.67 -1.73 5.17
N ASN A 376 -14.61 -2.38 4.68
CA ASN A 376 -14.51 -3.84 4.73
C ASN A 376 -14.37 -4.36 6.17
N LEU A 377 -13.60 -3.69 7.03
CA LEU A 377 -13.56 -4.02 8.46
C LEU A 377 -14.92 -3.82 9.12
N LYS A 378 -15.66 -2.77 8.76
CA LYS A 378 -16.98 -2.48 9.32
C LYS A 378 -18.01 -3.55 8.93
N LEU A 379 -17.92 -4.07 7.71
CA LEU A 379 -18.74 -5.20 7.25
C LEU A 379 -18.42 -6.51 7.98
N ARG A 380 -17.17 -6.69 8.42
CA ARG A 380 -16.72 -7.88 9.15
C ARG A 380 -17.06 -7.78 10.64
N ASP A 381 -16.67 -6.68 11.26
CA ASP A 381 -16.85 -6.44 12.69
C ASP A 381 -17.22 -4.98 12.96
N ALA A 382 -18.52 -4.72 12.89
CA ALA A 382 -19.09 -3.40 13.15
C ALA A 382 -18.89 -2.93 14.60
N ASN A 383 -18.71 -3.85 15.56
CA ASN A 383 -18.53 -3.51 16.97
C ASN A 383 -17.09 -3.06 17.24
N TYR A 384 -16.10 -3.77 16.68
CA TYR A 384 -14.71 -3.35 16.69
C TYR A 384 -14.55 -1.97 16.05
N VAL A 385 -15.07 -1.78 14.82
CA VAL A 385 -14.94 -0.49 14.13
C VAL A 385 -15.62 0.64 14.92
N ARG A 386 -16.82 0.40 15.47
CA ARG A 386 -17.51 1.40 16.31
C ARG A 386 -16.68 1.79 17.53
N SER A 387 -16.07 0.82 18.21
CA SER A 387 -15.22 1.05 19.37
C SER A 387 -13.95 1.82 19.00
N PHE A 388 -13.36 1.49 17.85
CA PHE A 388 -12.21 2.19 17.31
C PHE A 388 -12.53 3.63 16.88
N GLU A 389 -13.65 3.84 16.17
CA GLU A 389 -14.14 5.17 15.76
C GLU A 389 -14.38 6.06 16.99
N GLN A 390 -14.96 5.51 18.06
CA GLN A 390 -15.12 6.22 19.32
C GLN A 390 -13.76 6.60 19.93
N TRP A 391 -12.83 5.66 20.00
CA TRP A 391 -11.48 5.89 20.54
C TRP A 391 -10.75 7.00 19.76
N ILE A 392 -10.72 6.93 18.42
CA ILE A 392 -10.00 7.92 17.61
C ILE A 392 -10.66 9.31 17.67
N ALA A 393 -12.00 9.36 17.74
CA ALA A 393 -12.73 10.61 17.91
C ALA A 393 -12.38 11.26 19.26
N GLU A 394 -12.40 10.51 20.36
CA GLU A 394 -12.02 11.03 21.68
C GLU A 394 -10.60 11.60 21.70
N HIS A 395 -9.65 10.93 21.04
CA HIS A 395 -8.27 11.42 20.90
C HIS A 395 -8.20 12.71 20.09
N ALA A 396 -8.90 12.76 18.95
CA ALA A 396 -8.92 13.91 18.07
C ALA A 396 -9.56 15.15 18.73
N PHE A 397 -10.70 14.99 19.41
CA PHE A 397 -11.36 16.10 20.13
C PHE A 397 -10.52 16.58 21.32
N ARG A 398 -9.90 15.65 22.07
CA ARG A 398 -8.95 16.00 23.14
C ARG A 398 -7.75 16.76 22.60
N GLN A 399 -7.14 16.30 21.50
CA GLN A 399 -6.05 16.99 20.80
C GLN A 399 -6.47 18.40 20.37
N ALA A 400 -7.70 18.55 19.85
CA ALA A 400 -8.23 19.82 19.40
C ALA A 400 -8.60 20.78 20.55
N GLY A 401 -8.64 20.32 21.80
CA GLY A 401 -9.16 21.10 22.93
C GLY A 401 -10.65 21.37 22.81
N MET A 402 -11.39 20.47 22.15
CA MET A 402 -12.83 20.58 21.91
C MET A 402 -13.57 19.51 22.73
N PRO A 403 -14.78 19.82 23.26
CA PRO A 403 -15.62 18.81 23.87
C PRO A 403 -16.12 17.83 22.81
N MET A 404 -16.27 16.55 23.19
CA MET A 404 -16.94 15.57 22.34
C MET A 404 -18.38 16.03 22.03
N PRO A 405 -18.82 15.95 20.76
CA PRO A 405 -20.17 16.35 20.38
C PRO A 405 -21.19 15.36 20.93
N LYS A 406 -22.39 15.87 21.25
CA LYS A 406 -23.53 15.02 21.64
C LYS A 406 -24.18 14.42 20.40
N THR A 407 -23.55 13.38 19.85
CA THR A 407 -24.04 12.62 18.69
C THR A 407 -24.52 11.22 19.08
N LYS A 408 -25.45 10.67 18.29
CA LYS A 408 -25.86 9.26 18.36
C LYS A 408 -25.11 8.37 17.36
N GLN A 409 -24.33 8.96 16.45
CA GLN A 409 -23.54 8.28 15.44
C GLN A 409 -22.08 8.24 15.86
N THR A 410 -21.36 7.20 15.41
CA THR A 410 -19.90 7.25 15.47
C THR A 410 -19.38 8.27 14.46
N ILE A 411 -18.23 8.88 14.76
CA ILE A 411 -17.61 9.87 13.90
C ILE A 411 -16.55 9.15 13.06
N PRO A 412 -16.72 9.04 11.73
CA PRO A 412 -15.72 8.43 10.88
C PRO A 412 -14.37 9.15 11.01
N PRO A 413 -13.23 8.44 10.89
CA PRO A 413 -11.90 9.03 11.06
C PRO A 413 -11.67 10.30 10.23
N MET A 414 -12.15 10.34 8.99
CA MET A 414 -12.03 11.51 8.11
C MET A 414 -12.78 12.75 8.62
N PHE A 415 -13.79 12.60 9.48
CA PHE A 415 -14.60 13.68 10.05
C PHE A 415 -14.23 14.04 11.48
N THR A 416 -13.13 13.48 12.00
CA THR A 416 -12.57 13.91 13.28
C THR A 416 -11.81 15.24 13.12
N PRO A 417 -11.81 16.13 14.14
CA PRO A 417 -11.08 17.39 14.04
C PRO A 417 -9.56 17.17 14.07
N PHE A 418 -8.80 18.15 13.59
CA PHE A 418 -7.35 18.19 13.71
C PHE A 418 -6.88 19.57 14.14
N LYS A 419 -5.98 19.62 15.12
CA LYS A 419 -5.36 20.87 15.55
C LYS A 419 -3.88 20.90 15.20
N CYS A 420 -3.47 21.97 14.54
CA CYS A 420 -2.09 22.28 14.25
C CYS A 420 -1.85 23.74 14.66
N ARG A 421 -0.91 23.96 15.58
CA ARG A 421 -0.77 25.26 16.27
C ARG A 421 -2.14 25.70 16.85
N ASP A 422 -2.56 26.93 16.60
CA ASP A 422 -3.87 27.43 17.06
C ASP A 422 -4.99 27.20 16.04
N VAL A 423 -4.67 26.67 14.85
CA VAL A 423 -5.66 26.37 13.81
C VAL A 423 -6.29 25.01 14.06
N VAL A 424 -7.62 25.01 14.16
CA VAL A 424 -8.44 23.80 14.26
C VAL A 424 -9.21 23.60 12.96
N LEU A 425 -9.02 22.44 12.35
CA LEU A 425 -9.80 21.95 11.22
C LEU A 425 -10.96 21.10 11.76
N ASN A 426 -12.16 21.29 11.23
CA ASN A 426 -13.35 20.56 11.65
C ASN A 426 -13.39 19.11 11.12
N ASN A 427 -12.57 18.78 10.13
CA ASN A 427 -12.37 17.42 9.61
C ASN A 427 -10.97 17.26 8.98
N ARG A 428 -10.64 16.05 8.51
CA ARG A 428 -9.32 15.67 7.99
C ARG A 428 -9.17 15.83 6.47
N ILE A 429 -10.17 16.39 5.78
CA ILE A 429 -10.17 16.50 4.32
C ILE A 429 -9.62 17.85 3.88
N VAL A 430 -8.64 17.78 2.97
CA VAL A 430 -7.97 18.92 2.38
C VAL A 430 -8.29 18.97 0.88
N VAL A 431 -8.67 20.12 0.36
CA VAL A 431 -8.65 20.38 -1.08
C VAL A 431 -7.24 20.74 -1.46
N SER A 432 -6.59 19.87 -2.24
CA SER A 432 -5.19 20.06 -2.68
C SER A 432 -5.03 21.37 -3.48
N PRO A 433 -3.87 22.04 -3.44
CA PRO A 433 -3.58 23.12 -4.38
C PRO A 433 -3.58 22.55 -5.81
N MET A 434 -4.33 23.18 -6.71
CA MET A 434 -4.52 22.75 -8.10
C MET A 434 -4.47 23.99 -9.00
N ALA A 435 -3.48 24.09 -9.87
CA ALA A 435 -3.35 25.24 -10.77
C ALA A 435 -4.58 25.40 -11.68
N GLN A 436 -5.22 26.57 -11.66
CA GLN A 436 -6.40 26.87 -12.46
C GLN A 436 -6.07 27.68 -13.72
N TYR A 437 -4.88 28.29 -13.77
CA TYR A 437 -4.41 29.09 -14.90
C TYR A 437 -5.43 30.16 -15.34
N SER A 438 -6.05 30.82 -14.37
CA SER A 438 -7.19 31.74 -14.56
C SER A 438 -6.97 33.15 -13.99
N ALA A 439 -5.74 33.49 -13.60
CA ALA A 439 -5.37 34.82 -13.14
C ALA A 439 -5.03 35.75 -14.32
N LEU A 440 -5.18 37.05 -14.11
CA LEU A 440 -4.74 38.08 -15.05
C LEU A 440 -3.62 38.89 -14.41
N ASP A 441 -2.42 38.82 -14.99
CA ASP A 441 -1.18 39.37 -14.43
C ASP A 441 -0.95 39.03 -12.94
N GLY A 442 -1.31 37.81 -12.54
CA GLY A 442 -1.20 37.37 -11.15
C GLY A 442 -2.39 37.75 -10.25
N VAL A 443 -3.32 38.60 -10.69
CA VAL A 443 -4.51 38.96 -9.94
C VAL A 443 -5.54 37.82 -9.97
N ALA A 444 -5.88 37.28 -8.80
CA ALA A 444 -6.94 36.28 -8.65
C ALA A 444 -8.33 36.93 -8.84
N GLY A 445 -9.06 36.53 -9.88
CA GLY A 445 -10.40 37.06 -10.19
C GLY A 445 -11.57 36.21 -9.68
N ASP A 446 -12.76 36.49 -10.23
CA ASP A 446 -14.02 35.84 -9.86
C ASP A 446 -14.02 34.32 -10.07
N TYR A 447 -13.24 33.83 -11.05
CA TYR A 447 -13.05 32.38 -11.22
C TYR A 447 -12.55 31.74 -9.92
N HIS A 448 -11.52 32.31 -9.28
CA HIS A 448 -10.94 31.77 -8.05
C HIS A 448 -11.89 31.92 -6.87
N LEU A 449 -12.65 33.03 -6.81
CA LEU A 449 -13.69 33.22 -5.79
C LEU A 449 -14.73 32.10 -5.83
N VAL A 450 -15.30 31.84 -7.02
CA VAL A 450 -16.30 30.77 -7.20
C VAL A 450 -15.65 29.40 -7.01
N HIS A 451 -14.45 29.20 -7.55
CA HIS A 451 -13.73 27.94 -7.45
C HIS A 451 -13.48 27.56 -5.99
N LEU A 452 -12.78 28.40 -5.23
CA LEU A 452 -12.41 28.11 -3.84
C LEU A 452 -13.62 28.18 -2.91
N GLY A 453 -14.50 29.17 -3.11
CA GLY A 453 -15.72 29.34 -2.34
C GLY A 453 -16.64 28.12 -2.42
N SER A 454 -16.85 27.55 -3.61
CA SER A 454 -17.69 26.35 -3.76
C SER A 454 -17.15 25.12 -3.02
N ARG A 455 -15.83 24.93 -2.98
CA ARG A 455 -15.21 23.82 -2.23
C ARG A 455 -15.21 24.04 -0.73
N ALA A 456 -15.03 25.28 -0.28
CA ALA A 456 -15.15 25.63 1.14
C ALA A 456 -16.58 25.39 1.66
N MET A 457 -17.58 25.77 0.89
CA MET A 457 -19.00 25.44 1.14
C MET A 457 -19.31 23.94 1.00
N GLY A 458 -18.45 23.21 0.30
CA GLY A 458 -18.53 21.78 0.02
C GLY A 458 -18.01 20.86 1.13
N GLY A 459 -17.73 21.41 2.32
CA GLY A 459 -17.53 20.63 3.55
C GLY A 459 -16.10 20.21 3.87
N ALA A 460 -15.10 20.53 3.04
CA ALA A 460 -13.71 20.25 3.36
C ALA A 460 -13.24 21.09 4.57
N GLY A 461 -12.35 20.53 5.40
CA GLY A 461 -11.81 21.23 6.57
C GLY A 461 -10.76 22.27 6.22
N LEU A 462 -10.02 22.06 5.12
CA LEU A 462 -9.00 22.98 4.62
C LEU A 462 -9.08 23.07 3.10
N VAL A 463 -9.05 24.29 2.55
CA VAL A 463 -9.01 24.55 1.11
C VAL A 463 -7.73 25.28 0.74
N PHE A 464 -6.88 24.67 -0.09
CA PHE A 464 -5.71 25.36 -0.63
C PHE A 464 -6.05 26.18 -1.87
N ALA A 465 -5.64 27.44 -1.86
CA ALA A 465 -5.36 28.18 -3.08
C ALA A 465 -4.22 27.47 -3.85
N GLU A 466 -4.28 27.53 -5.18
CA GLU A 466 -3.24 26.98 -6.04
C GLU A 466 -1.86 27.61 -5.79
N MET A 467 -0.81 27.02 -6.37
CA MET A 467 0.54 27.60 -6.28
C MET A 467 0.50 29.07 -6.70
N THR A 468 0.67 29.93 -5.71
CA THR A 468 0.63 31.38 -5.84
C THR A 468 2.06 31.88 -5.90
N CYS A 469 2.39 32.49 -7.03
CA CYS A 469 3.77 32.74 -7.39
C CYS A 469 4.32 33.95 -6.66
N VAL A 470 5.55 33.85 -6.16
CA VAL A 470 6.19 34.89 -5.34
C VAL A 470 6.79 36.03 -6.16
N SER A 471 6.88 35.87 -7.48
CA SER A 471 7.34 36.89 -8.44
C SER A 471 6.69 36.66 -9.80
N ALA A 472 6.80 37.65 -10.70
CA ALA A 472 6.24 37.54 -12.06
C ALA A 472 6.95 36.44 -12.86
N GLU A 473 8.26 36.32 -12.70
CA GLU A 473 9.14 35.32 -13.32
C GLU A 473 9.04 33.95 -12.66
N GLY A 474 8.52 33.91 -11.42
CA GLY A 474 8.23 32.68 -10.69
C GLY A 474 6.97 31.95 -11.15
N ARG A 475 6.23 32.48 -12.13
CA ARG A 475 5.00 31.86 -12.64
C ARG A 475 5.28 30.62 -13.50
N ILE A 476 4.36 29.65 -13.46
CA ILE A 476 4.36 28.51 -14.41
C ILE A 476 3.93 29.03 -15.77
N THR A 477 2.76 29.68 -15.81
CA THR A 477 2.16 30.28 -17.01
C THR A 477 1.79 31.74 -16.74
N PRO A 478 1.55 32.56 -17.78
CA PRO A 478 1.10 33.94 -17.60
C PRO A 478 -0.20 34.09 -16.79
N ALA A 479 -0.97 33.01 -16.67
CA ALA A 479 -2.26 32.97 -15.98
C ALA A 479 -2.20 32.34 -14.58
N CYS A 480 -1.01 32.12 -14.03
CA CYS A 480 -0.84 31.75 -12.63
C CYS A 480 -1.07 32.96 -11.71
N PRO A 481 -1.73 32.78 -10.55
CA PRO A 481 -1.88 33.85 -9.58
C PRO A 481 -0.54 34.18 -8.92
N GLY A 482 -0.42 35.41 -8.43
CA GLY A 482 0.76 35.93 -7.79
C GLY A 482 0.47 36.47 -6.39
N LEU A 483 1.54 36.79 -5.65
CA LEU A 483 1.48 37.49 -4.37
C LEU A 483 2.66 38.48 -4.20
N TYR A 484 3.09 39.08 -5.31
CA TYR A 484 4.21 40.03 -5.39
C TYR A 484 3.82 41.49 -5.60
N LYS A 485 2.52 41.81 -5.66
CA LYS A 485 2.00 43.18 -5.78
C LYS A 485 0.87 43.44 -4.77
N PRO A 486 0.63 44.69 -4.34
CA PRO A 486 -0.46 45.02 -3.41
C PRO A 486 -1.85 44.61 -3.89
N GLU A 487 -2.12 44.73 -5.19
CA GLU A 487 -3.38 44.32 -5.82
C GLU A 487 -3.64 42.81 -5.70
N HIS A 488 -2.59 41.98 -5.69
CA HIS A 488 -2.73 40.55 -5.48
C HIS A 488 -3.21 40.24 -4.06
N THR A 489 -2.61 40.91 -3.07
CA THR A 489 -3.02 40.76 -1.66
C THR A 489 -4.48 41.17 -1.47
N THR A 490 -4.89 42.28 -2.10
CA THR A 490 -6.28 42.77 -2.07
C THR A 490 -7.25 41.77 -2.69
N ALA A 491 -6.89 41.19 -3.84
CA ALA A 491 -7.70 40.19 -4.52
C ALA A 491 -7.86 38.91 -3.70
N TRP A 492 -6.77 38.40 -3.12
CA TRP A 492 -6.83 37.23 -2.25
C TRP A 492 -7.63 37.47 -0.98
N LYS A 493 -7.50 38.66 -0.37
CA LYS A 493 -8.29 39.03 0.81
C LYS A 493 -9.79 38.88 0.57
N ARG A 494 -10.31 39.31 -0.59
CA ARG A 494 -11.72 39.15 -0.95
C ARG A 494 -12.17 37.69 -0.94
N ILE A 495 -11.32 36.77 -1.38
CA ILE A 495 -11.62 35.34 -1.45
C ILE A 495 -11.55 34.71 -0.05
N VAL A 496 -10.53 35.05 0.73
CA VAL A 496 -10.37 34.61 2.12
C VAL A 496 -11.56 35.06 2.97
N ASP A 497 -11.91 36.35 2.90
CA ASP A 497 -13.04 36.92 3.63
C ASP A 497 -14.35 36.21 3.26
N PHE A 498 -14.55 35.86 1.98
CA PHE A 498 -15.72 35.09 1.56
C PHE A 498 -15.77 33.70 2.19
N VAL A 499 -14.65 32.96 2.19
CA VAL A 499 -14.57 31.61 2.78
C VAL A 499 -14.88 31.65 4.28
N HIS A 500 -14.26 32.58 5.01
CA HIS A 500 -14.48 32.74 6.46
C HIS A 500 -15.90 33.20 6.80
N ALA A 501 -16.53 34.02 5.96
CA ALA A 501 -17.88 34.52 6.22
C ALA A 501 -18.99 33.48 5.94
N ASN A 502 -18.72 32.50 5.08
CA ASN A 502 -19.78 31.61 4.56
C ASN A 502 -19.59 30.13 4.91
N SER A 503 -18.42 29.70 5.39
CA SER A 503 -18.13 28.30 5.68
C SER A 503 -17.31 28.11 6.95
N ASP A 504 -17.30 26.87 7.46
CA ASP A 504 -16.44 26.46 8.58
C ASP A 504 -15.01 26.09 8.12
N ALA A 505 -14.74 26.09 6.81
CA ALA A 505 -13.46 25.69 6.24
C ALA A 505 -12.36 26.72 6.56
N LYS A 506 -11.14 26.22 6.77
CA LYS A 506 -9.93 27.06 6.76
C LYS A 506 -9.42 27.20 5.33
N ILE A 507 -8.73 28.30 5.06
CA ILE A 507 -8.13 28.56 3.75
C ILE A 507 -6.61 28.71 3.84
N ALA A 508 -5.92 28.00 2.97
CA ALA A 508 -4.47 27.96 2.89
C ALA A 508 -3.96 28.54 1.57
N VAL A 509 -2.72 29.00 1.56
CA VAL A 509 -2.01 29.38 0.33
C VAL A 509 -0.74 28.55 0.18
N GLN A 510 -0.51 28.03 -1.03
CA GLN A 510 0.76 27.42 -1.39
C GLN A 510 1.63 28.46 -2.11
N LEU A 511 2.78 28.82 -1.54
CA LEU A 511 3.72 29.75 -2.18
C LEU A 511 4.79 28.98 -2.94
N GLY A 512 5.09 29.42 -4.17
CA GLY A 512 6.06 28.75 -5.03
C GLY A 512 6.69 29.64 -6.09
N HIS A 513 7.72 29.08 -6.73
CA HIS A 513 8.43 29.67 -7.86
C HIS A 513 8.73 28.55 -8.87
N ALA A 514 8.29 28.68 -10.11
CA ALA A 514 8.30 27.60 -11.09
C ALA A 514 9.72 27.17 -11.54
N GLY A 515 10.70 28.06 -11.45
CA GLY A 515 12.09 27.74 -11.80
C GLY A 515 12.21 27.32 -13.28
N ALA A 516 12.87 26.20 -13.55
CA ALA A 516 13.04 25.68 -14.92
C ALA A 516 11.73 25.25 -15.62
N LYS A 517 10.61 25.24 -14.90
CA LYS A 517 9.27 24.89 -15.42
C LYS A 517 8.38 26.12 -15.61
N GLY A 518 8.95 27.33 -15.53
CA GLY A 518 8.23 28.58 -15.78
C GLY A 518 8.09 28.90 -17.27
N ALA A 519 7.40 30.00 -17.57
CA ALA A 519 7.19 30.52 -18.93
C ALA A 519 6.62 29.47 -19.91
N THR A 520 5.63 28.69 -19.46
CA THR A 520 4.94 27.67 -20.27
C THR A 520 3.50 28.07 -20.62
N LYS A 521 2.94 27.40 -21.63
CA LYS A 521 1.54 27.51 -22.04
C LYS A 521 0.62 26.97 -20.96
N ARG A 522 -0.66 27.37 -21.00
CA ARG A 522 -1.68 26.75 -20.15
C ARG A 522 -1.82 25.28 -20.51
N ALA A 523 -2.21 24.46 -19.54
CA ALA A 523 -2.21 23.01 -19.71
C ALA A 523 -3.00 22.52 -20.94
N TRP A 524 -4.14 23.14 -21.25
CA TRP A 524 -4.97 22.81 -22.41
C TRP A 524 -4.48 23.40 -23.75
N ASP A 525 -3.58 24.37 -23.72
CA ASP A 525 -2.95 24.96 -24.91
C ASP A 525 -1.64 24.24 -25.29
N GLY A 526 -1.08 23.47 -24.36
CA GLY A 526 0.15 22.69 -24.54
C GLY A 526 0.86 22.48 -23.21
N ILE A 527 0.53 21.41 -22.49
CA ILE A 527 1.14 21.11 -21.20
C ILE A 527 2.67 21.06 -21.27
N ASP A 528 3.32 21.78 -20.36
CA ASP A 528 4.78 21.95 -20.23
C ASP A 528 5.49 22.56 -21.45
N GLN A 529 4.77 22.93 -22.51
CA GLN A 529 5.35 23.55 -23.69
C GLN A 529 5.71 25.01 -23.40
N PRO A 530 6.87 25.50 -23.87
CA PRO A 530 7.25 26.89 -23.69
C PRO A 530 6.25 27.83 -24.40
N LEU A 531 6.16 29.07 -23.94
CA LEU A 531 5.42 30.12 -24.64
C LEU A 531 6.03 30.39 -26.02
N ASP A 532 5.19 30.67 -27.01
CA ASP A 532 5.65 31.03 -28.36
C ASP A 532 6.29 32.43 -28.38
N GLU A 533 5.72 33.36 -27.60
CA GLU A 533 6.21 34.74 -27.43
C GLU A 533 6.10 35.19 -25.97
N GLY A 534 6.90 36.17 -25.57
CA GLY A 534 6.82 36.76 -24.22
C GLY A 534 7.35 35.89 -23.08
N ALA A 535 8.14 34.85 -23.37
CA ALA A 535 8.82 34.06 -22.36
C ALA A 535 9.86 34.91 -21.61
N TRP A 536 9.87 34.82 -20.28
CA TRP A 536 10.88 35.45 -19.42
C TRP A 536 12.07 34.51 -19.17
N PRO A 537 13.24 35.04 -18.76
CA PRO A 537 14.39 34.21 -18.41
C PRO A 537 14.11 33.31 -17.19
N LEU A 538 14.49 32.03 -17.29
CA LEU A 538 14.32 31.05 -16.22
C LEU A 538 15.60 30.81 -15.42
N ILE A 539 15.44 30.54 -14.13
CA ILE A 539 16.52 30.14 -13.20
C ILE A 539 16.21 28.81 -12.52
N SER A 540 17.26 28.09 -12.12
CA SER A 540 17.20 26.86 -11.34
C SER A 540 18.48 26.67 -10.51
N ALA A 541 18.59 25.59 -9.74
CA ALA A 541 19.81 25.28 -8.98
C ALA A 541 21.04 25.15 -9.89
N SER A 542 20.86 24.53 -11.06
CA SER A 542 21.88 24.37 -12.10
C SER A 542 21.30 24.65 -13.48
N ALA A 543 22.16 24.82 -14.50
CA ALA A 543 21.69 25.01 -15.86
C ALA A 543 21.02 23.72 -16.40
N GLN A 544 19.77 23.81 -16.83
CA GLN A 544 19.00 22.65 -17.31
C GLN A 544 17.77 23.02 -18.16
N GLN A 545 17.21 22.03 -18.85
CA GLN A 545 15.89 22.09 -19.49
C GLN A 545 14.98 21.03 -18.86
N TYR A 546 13.71 21.36 -18.61
CA TYR A 546 12.74 20.38 -18.13
C TYR A 546 12.36 19.35 -19.21
N LEU A 547 11.96 19.83 -20.40
CA LEU A 547 11.85 19.01 -21.61
C LEU A 547 13.13 19.19 -22.43
N ALA A 548 13.95 18.15 -22.50
CA ALA A 548 15.21 18.16 -23.23
C ALA A 548 14.98 18.54 -24.71
N GLY A 549 15.69 19.58 -25.18
CA GLY A 549 15.58 20.11 -26.54
C GLY A 549 14.31 20.92 -26.84
N VAL A 550 13.40 21.09 -25.87
CA VAL A 550 12.10 21.77 -26.09
C VAL A 550 11.92 22.96 -25.14
N SER A 551 12.11 22.78 -23.83
CA SER A 551 11.96 23.88 -22.85
C SER A 551 13.07 24.93 -23.01
N GLN A 552 12.83 26.16 -22.56
CA GLN A 552 13.92 27.14 -22.41
C GLN A 552 15.00 26.59 -21.46
N THR A 553 16.27 26.83 -21.76
CA THR A 553 17.36 26.53 -20.82
C THR A 553 17.31 27.49 -19.65
N ALA A 554 16.98 26.98 -18.47
CA ALA A 554 17.15 27.73 -17.24
C ALA A 554 18.63 27.83 -16.92
N ARG A 555 19.07 29.00 -16.46
CA ARG A 555 20.44 29.21 -15.98
C ARG A 555 20.57 28.83 -14.50
N ALA A 556 21.79 28.56 -14.06
CA ALA A 556 22.07 28.44 -12.64
C ALA A 556 21.85 29.80 -11.95
N ALA A 557 21.08 29.81 -10.87
CA ALA A 557 20.86 31.00 -10.07
C ALA A 557 22.16 31.45 -9.39
N THR A 558 22.44 32.76 -9.43
CA THR A 558 23.52 33.36 -8.65
C THR A 558 23.10 33.53 -7.20
N ARG A 559 24.05 33.86 -6.31
CA ARG A 559 23.74 34.09 -4.89
C ARG A 559 22.82 35.29 -4.69
N GLU A 560 22.99 36.35 -5.48
CA GLU A 560 22.15 37.55 -5.44
C GLU A 560 20.70 37.23 -5.83
N GLU A 561 20.50 36.35 -6.81
CA GLU A 561 19.17 35.94 -7.26
C GLU A 561 18.51 35.00 -6.27
N MET A 562 19.28 34.10 -5.65
CA MET A 562 18.81 33.31 -4.51
C MET A 562 18.36 34.24 -3.37
N GLN A 563 19.12 35.30 -3.09
CA GLN A 563 18.74 36.29 -2.09
C GLN A 563 17.47 37.06 -2.49
N GLN A 564 17.32 37.42 -3.76
CA GLN A 564 16.11 38.09 -4.27
C GLN A 564 14.89 37.19 -4.15
N VAL A 565 14.97 35.93 -4.61
CA VAL A 565 13.86 34.97 -4.51
C VAL A 565 13.49 34.73 -3.05
N LEU A 566 14.46 34.64 -2.14
CA LEU A 566 14.17 34.57 -0.70
C LEU A 566 13.35 35.78 -0.23
N GLN A 567 13.71 37.00 -0.62
CA GLN A 567 12.94 38.19 -0.26
C GLN A 567 11.56 38.24 -0.91
N ASP A 568 11.41 37.69 -2.11
CA ASP A 568 10.12 37.53 -2.78
C ASP A 568 9.21 36.59 -1.96
N PHE A 569 9.73 35.46 -1.48
CA PHE A 569 9.01 34.56 -0.56
C PHE A 569 8.61 35.24 0.75
N VAL A 570 9.51 36.04 1.35
CA VAL A 570 9.21 36.83 2.56
C VAL A 570 8.09 37.83 2.30
N SER A 571 8.18 38.59 1.21
CA SER A 571 7.18 39.60 0.83
C SER A 571 5.81 38.98 0.55
N ALA A 572 5.80 37.86 -0.18
CA ALA A 572 4.58 37.09 -0.43
C ALA A 572 3.99 36.54 0.89
N THR A 573 4.82 36.04 1.81
CA THR A 573 4.35 35.55 3.12
C THR A 573 3.68 36.66 3.94
N ILE A 574 4.24 37.87 3.95
CA ILE A 574 3.62 39.04 4.58
C ILE A 574 2.30 39.39 3.89
N GLY A 575 2.25 39.33 2.56
CA GLY A 575 1.02 39.50 1.78
C GLY A 575 -0.05 38.46 2.12
N ALA A 576 0.34 37.20 2.29
CA ALA A 576 -0.55 36.11 2.65
C ALA A 576 -1.20 36.32 4.03
N ASP A 577 -0.40 36.76 5.01
CA ASP A 577 -0.92 36.99 6.35
C ASP A 577 -1.89 38.19 6.36
N LYS A 578 -1.53 39.26 5.64
CA LYS A 578 -2.41 40.43 5.43
C LYS A 578 -3.71 40.08 4.69
N ALA A 579 -3.66 39.13 3.76
CA ALA A 579 -4.85 38.62 3.08
C ALA A 579 -5.74 37.78 4.02
N GLY A 580 -5.20 37.32 5.16
CA GLY A 580 -5.94 36.60 6.19
C GLY A 580 -5.87 35.08 6.10
N PHE A 581 -4.99 34.50 5.27
CA PHE A 581 -4.86 33.05 5.18
C PHE A 581 -4.58 32.41 6.56
N ASP A 582 -5.17 31.25 6.82
CA ASP A 582 -5.03 30.52 8.08
C ASP A 582 -3.75 29.67 8.10
N TRP A 583 -3.30 29.25 6.92
CA TRP A 583 -2.26 28.25 6.74
C TRP A 583 -1.39 28.61 5.52
N LEU A 584 -0.09 28.38 5.61
CA LEU A 584 0.86 28.54 4.51
C LEU A 584 1.50 27.20 4.15
N GLU A 585 1.67 26.92 2.87
CA GLU A 585 2.50 25.82 2.39
C GLU A 585 3.66 26.31 1.53
N LEU A 586 4.87 25.86 1.85
CA LEU A 586 6.05 26.11 1.02
C LEU A 586 6.17 25.01 -0.04
N HIS A 587 6.20 25.40 -1.32
CA HIS A 587 6.30 24.45 -2.42
C HIS A 587 7.75 24.04 -2.70
N CYS A 588 8.16 22.89 -2.15
CA CYS A 588 9.46 22.25 -2.38
C CYS A 588 9.39 20.96 -3.23
N ALA A 589 8.27 20.73 -3.91
CA ALA A 589 8.03 19.54 -4.76
C ALA A 589 8.03 19.85 -6.28
N HIS A 590 7.82 18.78 -7.05
CA HIS A 590 7.45 18.77 -8.47
C HIS A 590 8.44 19.42 -9.45
N GLY A 591 9.71 19.50 -9.09
CA GLY A 591 10.76 20.04 -9.97
C GLY A 591 10.75 21.56 -10.11
N TYR A 592 9.90 22.26 -9.36
CA TYR A 592 9.92 23.71 -9.28
C TYR A 592 11.19 24.22 -8.58
N PHE A 593 11.35 25.53 -8.43
CA PHE A 593 12.62 26.13 -8.06
C PHE A 593 13.26 25.53 -6.80
N LEU A 594 12.54 25.47 -5.67
CA LEU A 594 13.10 24.89 -4.44
C LEU A 594 13.31 23.37 -4.54
N SER A 595 12.40 22.66 -5.21
CA SER A 595 12.57 21.23 -5.52
C SER A 595 13.82 20.97 -6.36
N SER A 596 14.18 21.91 -7.24
CA SER A 596 15.34 21.77 -8.11
C SER A 596 16.66 21.85 -7.36
N PHE A 597 16.70 22.53 -6.20
CA PHE A 597 17.83 22.47 -5.27
C PHE A 597 17.88 21.15 -4.53
N ILE A 598 16.73 20.62 -4.12
CA ILE A 598 16.66 19.36 -3.37
C ILE A 598 17.08 18.17 -4.25
N SER A 599 16.57 18.03 -5.48
CA SER A 599 16.88 16.83 -6.27
C SER A 599 18.31 16.84 -6.82
N PRO A 600 19.08 15.73 -6.68
CA PRO A 600 20.40 15.61 -7.29
C PRO A 600 20.35 15.51 -8.82
N LEU A 601 19.17 15.24 -9.42
CA LEU A 601 19.02 15.23 -10.88
C LEU A 601 19.16 16.63 -11.47
N THR A 602 18.74 17.64 -10.70
CA THR A 602 18.59 19.03 -11.14
C THR A 602 19.58 19.98 -10.46
N ASN A 603 20.26 19.53 -9.41
CA ASN A 603 21.28 20.28 -8.69
C ASN A 603 22.67 19.64 -8.86
N GLN A 604 23.47 20.22 -9.75
CA GLN A 604 24.86 19.86 -10.02
C GLN A 604 25.84 20.92 -9.49
N ARG A 605 25.40 21.77 -8.56
CA ARG A 605 26.25 22.82 -7.99
C ARG A 605 27.42 22.21 -7.23
N GLN A 606 28.55 22.91 -7.26
CA GLN A 606 29.80 22.53 -6.57
C GLN A 606 30.09 23.42 -5.35
N ASP A 607 29.17 24.34 -5.03
CA ASP A 607 29.24 25.17 -3.83
C ASP A 607 28.48 24.53 -2.66
N GLU A 608 28.33 25.26 -1.56
CA GLU A 608 27.63 24.84 -0.34
C GLU A 608 26.14 24.52 -0.51
N TYR A 609 25.58 24.71 -1.72
CA TYR A 609 24.19 24.43 -2.07
C TYR A 609 24.01 23.18 -2.94
N GLY A 610 25.08 22.43 -3.24
CA GLY A 610 25.03 21.20 -4.03
C GLY A 610 25.80 20.03 -3.39
N GLY A 611 25.72 18.86 -4.04
CA GLY A 611 26.34 17.63 -3.57
C GLY A 611 25.50 16.88 -2.52
N SER A 612 25.88 16.96 -1.24
CA SER A 612 25.23 16.22 -0.17
C SER A 612 23.75 16.61 0.01
N LEU A 613 22.96 15.74 0.65
CA LEU A 613 21.54 16.03 0.91
C LEU A 613 21.38 17.31 1.74
N GLU A 614 22.23 17.51 2.75
CA GLU A 614 22.23 18.67 3.62
C GLU A 614 22.49 19.96 2.84
N ASN A 615 23.49 19.95 1.94
CA ASN A 615 23.79 21.10 1.09
C ASN A 615 22.65 21.39 0.11
N ARG A 616 22.09 20.35 -0.53
CA ARG A 616 20.94 20.47 -1.44
C ARG A 616 19.69 21.04 -0.74
N CYS A 617 19.49 20.69 0.53
CA CYS A 617 18.41 21.25 1.35
C CYS A 617 18.71 22.63 1.94
N ARG A 618 19.96 23.09 1.94
CA ARG A 618 20.39 24.34 2.60
C ARG A 618 19.58 25.55 2.15
N TYR A 619 19.47 25.80 0.85
CA TYR A 619 18.73 26.96 0.34
C TYR A 619 17.21 26.88 0.61
N PRO A 620 16.52 25.75 0.33
CA PRO A 620 15.13 25.57 0.76
C PRO A 620 14.90 25.82 2.27
N LEU A 621 15.85 25.42 3.13
CA LEU A 621 15.76 25.66 4.58
C LEU A 621 16.02 27.13 4.95
N GLU A 622 16.91 27.84 4.26
CA GLU A 622 17.10 29.29 4.42
C GLU A 622 15.81 30.06 4.08
N VAL A 623 15.16 29.71 2.97
CA VAL A 623 13.86 30.28 2.58
C VAL A 623 12.79 29.96 3.61
N PHE A 624 12.70 28.69 4.07
CA PHE A 624 11.75 28.28 5.10
C PHE A 624 11.96 29.08 6.41
N ALA A 625 13.20 29.21 6.87
CA ALA A 625 13.51 29.95 8.09
C ALA A 625 13.10 31.43 7.96
N ALA A 626 13.35 32.06 6.81
CA ALA A 626 12.98 33.44 6.55
C ALA A 626 11.45 33.65 6.56
N ILE A 627 10.67 32.78 5.91
CA ILE A 627 9.21 32.91 5.93
C ILE A 627 8.63 32.57 7.32
N ARG A 628 9.22 31.63 8.05
CA ARG A 628 8.78 31.26 9.40
C ARG A 628 8.93 32.41 10.39
N GLN A 629 9.92 33.29 10.19
CA GLN A 629 10.14 34.50 11.01
C GLN A 629 9.05 35.55 10.82
N VAL A 630 8.47 35.67 9.62
CA VAL A 630 7.45 36.69 9.32
C VAL A 630 6.01 36.17 9.35
N TRP A 631 5.81 34.85 9.28
CA TRP A 631 4.50 34.21 9.45
C TRP A 631 4.15 34.09 10.95
N PRO A 632 2.90 34.36 11.38
CA PRO A 632 2.52 34.27 12.80
C PRO A 632 2.78 32.89 13.41
N ALA A 633 3.42 32.83 14.58
CA ALA A 633 3.79 31.57 15.24
C ALA A 633 2.58 30.68 15.62
N SER A 634 1.39 31.28 15.75
CA SER A 634 0.11 30.60 15.99
C SER A 634 -0.45 29.92 14.74
N LYS A 635 0.04 30.27 13.55
CA LYS A 635 -0.42 29.72 12.27
C LYS A 635 0.55 28.66 11.72
N PRO A 636 0.04 27.54 11.19
CA PRO A 636 0.89 26.48 10.65
C PRO A 636 1.64 26.86 9.37
N ILE A 637 2.79 26.21 9.17
CA ILE A 637 3.43 26.08 7.86
C ILE A 637 3.61 24.59 7.53
N SER A 638 3.03 24.15 6.41
CA SER A 638 3.38 22.86 5.79
C SER A 638 4.47 23.04 4.72
N VAL A 639 5.19 21.96 4.40
CA VAL A 639 6.14 21.91 3.28
C VAL A 639 5.75 20.78 2.36
N ARG A 640 5.51 21.08 1.08
CA ARG A 640 5.25 20.05 0.08
C ARG A 640 6.55 19.56 -0.53
N ILE A 641 6.80 18.25 -0.49
CA ILE A 641 8.01 17.64 -1.08
C ILE A 641 7.66 16.56 -2.10
N SER A 642 8.57 16.32 -3.04
CA SER A 642 8.57 15.10 -3.86
C SER A 642 9.37 14.03 -3.12
N ALA A 643 8.69 13.05 -2.54
CA ALA A 643 9.31 11.97 -1.74
C ALA A 643 10.00 10.89 -2.59
N HIS A 644 9.83 10.93 -3.91
CA HIS A 644 10.46 10.04 -4.86
C HIS A 644 10.51 10.73 -6.24
N ASP A 645 11.65 10.72 -6.93
CA ASP A 645 11.78 11.35 -8.25
C ASP A 645 11.40 10.44 -9.42
N TRP A 646 11.37 9.12 -9.18
CA TRP A 646 11.01 8.07 -10.16
C TRP A 646 12.00 7.95 -11.32
N VAL A 647 13.22 8.40 -11.09
CA VAL A 647 14.37 8.30 -11.99
C VAL A 647 15.56 7.78 -11.18
N GLU A 648 16.39 6.95 -11.81
CA GLU A 648 17.63 6.47 -11.20
C GLU A 648 18.53 7.64 -10.80
N GLY A 649 19.16 7.56 -9.62
CA GLY A 649 19.98 8.63 -9.06
C GLY A 649 19.21 9.81 -8.46
N GLY A 650 17.87 9.85 -8.55
CA GLY A 650 17.04 10.87 -7.92
C GLY A 650 16.72 10.62 -6.44
N ILE A 651 15.89 11.48 -5.86
CA ILE A 651 15.36 11.36 -4.50
C ILE A 651 14.64 10.02 -4.32
N LYS A 652 14.94 9.34 -3.22
CA LYS A 652 14.30 8.10 -2.76
C LYS A 652 13.51 8.35 -1.47
N PRO A 653 12.67 7.38 -1.04
CA PRO A 653 11.84 7.57 0.14
C PRO A 653 12.64 7.67 1.44
N ASP A 654 13.85 7.08 1.52
CA ASP A 654 14.77 7.25 2.65
C ASP A 654 15.27 8.70 2.74
N ASP A 655 15.66 9.29 1.60
CA ASP A 655 16.05 10.72 1.54
C ASP A 655 14.88 11.61 1.96
N ALA A 656 13.65 11.27 1.56
CA ALA A 656 12.45 12.04 1.91
C ALA A 656 12.20 12.11 3.43
N VAL A 657 12.53 11.04 4.17
CA VAL A 657 12.46 11.02 5.63
C VAL A 657 13.50 11.97 6.24
N GLU A 658 14.72 11.97 5.72
CA GLU A 658 15.77 12.90 6.19
C GLU A 658 15.44 14.36 5.83
N ILE A 659 14.93 14.62 4.62
CA ILE A 659 14.42 15.95 4.21
C ILE A 659 13.35 16.43 5.19
N ALA A 660 12.39 15.55 5.53
CA ALA A 660 11.34 15.89 6.49
C ALA A 660 11.89 16.17 7.90
N LYS A 661 12.91 15.43 8.36
CA LYS A 661 13.59 15.72 9.63
C LYS A 661 14.26 17.10 9.62
N LEU A 662 14.91 17.48 8.52
CA LEU A 662 15.53 18.80 8.38
C LEU A 662 14.49 19.93 8.44
N PHE A 663 13.38 19.81 7.70
CA PHE A 663 12.30 20.81 7.76
C PHE A 663 11.61 20.86 9.13
N LYS A 664 11.41 19.70 9.77
CA LYS A 664 10.90 19.65 11.15
C LYS A 664 11.81 20.42 12.11
N GLN A 665 13.12 20.21 12.02
CA GLN A 665 14.11 20.93 12.84
C GLN A 665 14.08 22.44 12.58
N ALA A 666 13.85 22.86 11.34
CA ALA A 666 13.70 24.27 10.98
C ALA A 666 12.37 24.90 11.46
N GLY A 667 11.40 24.09 11.90
CA GLY A 667 10.12 24.54 12.45
C GLY A 667 8.89 24.29 11.57
N ALA A 668 8.99 23.41 10.56
CA ALA A 668 7.83 22.95 9.81
C ALA A 668 6.86 22.17 10.70
N ASP A 669 5.57 22.39 10.48
CA ASP A 669 4.52 21.78 11.28
C ASP A 669 4.01 20.47 10.66
N MET A 670 4.08 20.37 9.33
CA MET A 670 3.57 19.25 8.57
C MET A 670 4.28 19.09 7.22
N ILE A 671 4.35 17.86 6.70
CA ILE A 671 4.86 17.59 5.35
C ILE A 671 3.72 17.12 4.43
N ASP A 672 3.52 17.80 3.30
CA ASP A 672 2.65 17.30 2.21
C ASP A 672 3.45 16.39 1.28
N CYS A 673 3.07 15.11 1.27
CA CYS A 673 3.88 14.02 0.73
C CYS A 673 3.46 13.66 -0.70
N SER A 674 4.05 14.35 -1.68
CA SER A 674 3.86 14.06 -3.11
C SER A 674 5.04 13.28 -3.68
N SER A 675 5.09 13.05 -5.00
CA SER A 675 6.24 12.50 -5.72
C SER A 675 6.33 13.04 -7.15
N GLY A 676 7.46 12.77 -7.80
CA GLY A 676 7.67 12.96 -9.24
C GLY A 676 7.71 14.42 -9.70
N GLN A 677 7.51 14.57 -11.01
CA GLN A 677 7.47 15.81 -11.79
C GLN A 677 8.81 16.58 -11.84
N VAL A 678 9.87 16.06 -11.23
CA VAL A 678 11.24 16.61 -11.27
C VAL A 678 11.88 16.42 -12.65
N SER A 679 11.67 15.26 -13.27
CA SER A 679 12.18 14.93 -14.61
C SER A 679 11.09 14.24 -15.42
N LYS A 680 11.08 14.46 -16.74
CA LYS A 680 10.18 13.77 -17.67
C LYS A 680 10.60 12.35 -18.01
N GLN A 681 11.76 11.91 -17.51
CA GLN A 681 12.18 10.51 -17.58
C GLN A 681 11.55 9.65 -16.49
N GLU A 682 10.72 10.24 -15.62
CA GLU A 682 10.05 9.55 -14.53
C GLU A 682 9.22 8.35 -14.98
N LYS A 683 9.27 7.26 -14.20
CA LYS A 683 8.46 6.06 -14.41
C LYS A 683 7.66 5.73 -13.14
N PRO A 684 6.68 6.57 -12.76
CA PRO A 684 5.89 6.33 -11.56
C PRO A 684 5.09 5.04 -11.67
N VAL A 685 5.09 4.26 -10.59
CA VAL A 685 4.27 3.05 -10.47
C VAL A 685 2.94 3.45 -9.81
N TYR A 686 1.91 3.63 -10.64
CA TYR A 686 0.58 4.00 -10.17
C TYR A 686 -0.15 2.81 -9.54
N GLY A 687 -0.98 3.12 -8.54
CA GLY A 687 -1.83 2.18 -7.84
C GLY A 687 -2.79 2.90 -6.89
N ARG A 688 -3.63 2.14 -6.19
CA ARG A 688 -4.51 2.67 -5.14
C ARG A 688 -3.64 3.38 -4.09
N MET A 689 -3.93 4.66 -3.81
CA MET A 689 -3.24 5.43 -2.76
C MET A 689 -1.69 5.43 -2.89
N PHE A 690 -1.15 5.41 -4.12
CA PHE A 690 0.26 5.03 -4.38
C PHE A 690 1.35 5.86 -3.67
N GLN A 691 1.05 7.08 -3.22
CA GLN A 691 2.01 7.91 -2.46
C GLN A 691 1.78 7.88 -0.95
N THR A 692 0.69 7.26 -0.47
CA THR A 692 0.42 7.10 0.97
C THR A 692 1.57 6.40 1.70
N PRO A 693 2.28 5.40 1.13
CA PRO A 693 3.47 4.85 1.78
C PRO A 693 4.54 5.89 2.09
N PHE A 694 4.68 6.95 1.30
CA PHE A 694 5.64 8.03 1.61
C PHE A 694 5.18 8.86 2.82
N ALA A 695 3.89 9.20 2.88
CA ALA A 695 3.30 9.90 4.02
C ALA A 695 3.42 9.09 5.31
N ASP A 696 3.19 7.77 5.24
CA ASP A 696 3.31 6.85 6.36
C ASP A 696 4.74 6.82 6.93
N ARG A 697 5.72 6.65 6.03
CA ARG A 697 7.14 6.66 6.39
C ARG A 697 7.55 7.97 7.03
N ILE A 698 7.27 9.10 6.39
CA ILE A 698 7.65 10.41 6.91
C ILE A 698 6.99 10.66 8.26
N ARG A 699 5.69 10.36 8.39
CA ARG A 699 4.95 10.58 9.62
C ARG A 699 5.58 9.86 10.80
N ASN A 700 5.85 8.58 10.61
CA ASN A 700 6.22 7.69 11.70
C ASN A 700 7.74 7.65 11.94
N GLU A 701 8.57 7.80 10.90
CA GLU A 701 10.05 7.79 11.00
C GLU A 701 10.63 9.19 11.31
N ALA A 702 10.10 10.27 10.71
CA ALA A 702 10.52 11.65 11.02
C ALA A 702 9.74 12.26 12.21
N LYS A 703 8.65 11.61 12.63
CA LYS A 703 7.79 12.03 13.76
C LYS A 703 7.24 13.44 13.56
N ILE A 704 6.79 13.76 12.36
CA ILE A 704 6.12 15.03 11.99
C ILE A 704 4.76 14.70 11.40
N ALA A 705 3.76 15.56 11.57
CA ALA A 705 2.47 15.33 10.94
C ALA A 705 2.61 15.28 9.40
N THR A 706 1.71 14.59 8.71
CA THR A 706 1.72 14.54 7.24
C THR A 706 0.36 14.73 6.58
N ILE A 707 0.37 15.27 5.37
CA ILE A 707 -0.73 15.22 4.41
C ILE A 707 -0.44 14.11 3.40
N ALA A 708 -1.35 13.14 3.30
CA ALA A 708 -1.32 12.16 2.21
C ALA A 708 -2.05 12.70 0.99
N VAL A 709 -1.48 12.48 -0.20
CA VAL A 709 -2.06 12.84 -1.49
C VAL A 709 -1.80 11.72 -2.51
N GLY A 710 -2.51 11.72 -3.64
CA GLY A 710 -2.25 10.81 -4.76
C GLY A 710 -3.18 9.60 -4.79
N ALA A 711 -4.11 9.62 -5.76
CA ALA A 711 -5.13 8.58 -5.96
C ALA A 711 -6.02 8.32 -4.72
N ILE A 712 -6.28 9.37 -3.92
CA ILE A 712 -7.33 9.39 -2.88
C ILE A 712 -8.59 9.97 -3.55
N PHE A 713 -9.67 9.19 -3.62
CA PHE A 713 -10.88 9.57 -4.35
C PHE A 713 -12.21 9.11 -3.73
N GLU A 714 -12.18 8.34 -2.65
CA GLU A 714 -13.36 7.85 -1.92
C GLU A 714 -13.14 8.01 -0.41
N ALA A 715 -14.23 8.12 0.35
CA ALA A 715 -14.18 8.22 1.81
C ALA A 715 -13.40 7.07 2.48
N ASP A 716 -13.57 5.84 1.98
CA ASP A 716 -12.91 4.65 2.53
C ASP A 716 -11.38 4.75 2.46
N HIS A 717 -10.82 5.40 1.42
CA HIS A 717 -9.39 5.72 1.37
C HIS A 717 -9.00 6.65 2.53
N ALA A 718 -9.71 7.77 2.69
CA ALA A 718 -9.40 8.76 3.71
C ALA A 718 -9.55 8.17 5.12
N ASN A 719 -10.65 7.45 5.40
CA ASN A 719 -10.86 6.78 6.67
C ASN A 719 -9.75 5.77 6.96
N SER A 720 -9.38 4.93 5.98
CA SER A 720 -8.31 3.94 6.15
C SER A 720 -6.95 4.58 6.43
N ILE A 721 -6.59 5.66 5.73
CA ILE A 721 -5.32 6.37 5.90
C ILE A 721 -5.21 6.98 7.29
N ILE A 722 -6.24 7.72 7.72
CA ILE A 722 -6.27 8.40 9.02
C ILE A 722 -6.30 7.38 10.16
N ALA A 723 -7.20 6.39 10.08
CA ALA A 723 -7.35 5.37 11.12
C ALA A 723 -6.06 4.57 11.35
N ALA A 724 -5.37 4.17 10.28
CA ALA A 724 -4.12 3.42 10.37
C ALA A 724 -2.90 4.26 10.80
N GLY A 725 -3.06 5.58 11.00
CA GLY A 725 -1.96 6.46 11.37
C GLY A 725 -0.91 6.62 10.27
N ARG A 726 -1.33 6.56 9.00
CA ARG A 726 -0.47 6.76 7.82
C ARG A 726 -0.34 8.22 7.42
N ALA A 727 -1.31 9.04 7.77
CA ALA A 727 -1.27 10.50 7.65
C ALA A 727 -2.23 11.14 8.65
N ASP A 728 -2.11 12.45 8.84
CA ASP A 728 -2.98 13.21 9.73
C ASP A 728 -4.07 13.96 8.96
N LEU A 729 -3.82 14.27 7.67
CA LEU A 729 -4.79 14.83 6.73
C LEU A 729 -4.72 14.12 5.36
N CYS A 730 -5.81 14.19 4.61
CA CYS A 730 -5.92 13.63 3.26
C CYS A 730 -6.26 14.72 2.24
N ALA A 731 -5.33 14.99 1.31
CA ALA A 731 -5.54 15.91 0.21
C ALA A 731 -6.18 15.22 -1.00
N VAL A 732 -7.35 15.76 -1.40
CA VAL A 732 -8.19 15.27 -2.49
C VAL A 732 -8.26 16.35 -3.57
N ALA A 733 -7.73 16.02 -4.75
CA ALA A 733 -7.60 16.96 -5.87
C ALA A 733 -8.75 16.81 -6.89
N ARG A 734 -8.53 16.00 -7.93
CA ARG A 734 -9.46 15.77 -9.06
C ARG A 734 -10.92 15.48 -8.67
N PRO A 735 -11.22 14.71 -7.60
CA PRO A 735 -12.61 14.55 -7.16
C PRO A 735 -13.29 15.89 -6.80
N HIS A 736 -12.59 16.83 -6.16
CA HIS A 736 -13.09 18.18 -5.90
C HIS A 736 -13.17 19.08 -7.16
N LEU A 737 -12.47 18.73 -8.25
CA LEU A 737 -12.67 19.39 -9.55
C LEU A 737 -13.99 18.94 -10.18
N ALA A 738 -14.27 17.64 -10.13
CA ALA A 738 -15.50 17.04 -10.67
C ALA A 738 -16.73 17.37 -9.81
N ASP A 739 -16.55 17.47 -8.49
CA ASP A 739 -17.62 17.66 -7.52
C ASP A 739 -17.13 18.59 -6.38
N PRO A 740 -17.47 19.88 -6.38
CA PRO A 740 -17.02 20.79 -5.33
C PRO A 740 -17.57 20.44 -3.95
N ALA A 741 -18.68 19.68 -3.86
CA ALA A 741 -19.30 19.24 -2.62
C ALA A 741 -18.96 17.77 -2.29
N TRP A 742 -17.89 17.22 -2.88
CA TRP A 742 -17.46 15.83 -2.71
C TRP A 742 -17.45 15.39 -1.25
N THR A 743 -16.93 16.21 -0.33
CA THR A 743 -16.85 15.87 1.10
C THR A 743 -18.24 15.66 1.73
N LEU A 744 -19.21 16.54 1.42
CA LEU A 744 -20.60 16.40 1.89
C LEU A 744 -21.30 15.19 1.26
N HIS A 745 -21.06 14.92 -0.03
CA HIS A 745 -21.63 13.77 -0.72
C HIS A 745 -21.07 12.45 -0.18
N GLU A 746 -19.77 12.38 0.11
CA GLU A 746 -19.16 11.21 0.75
C GLU A 746 -19.69 10.99 2.18
N ALA A 747 -19.92 12.06 2.96
CA ALA A 747 -20.57 11.95 4.27
C ALA A 747 -21.96 11.30 4.14
N ALA A 748 -22.76 11.76 3.16
CA ALA A 748 -24.09 11.20 2.91
C ALA A 748 -24.02 9.72 2.46
N LYS A 749 -23.06 9.34 1.61
CA LYS A 749 -22.84 7.95 1.18
C LYS A 749 -22.50 7.03 2.35
N LEU A 750 -21.65 7.48 3.26
CA LEU A 750 -21.35 6.76 4.51
C LEU A 750 -22.55 6.70 5.46
N GLY A 751 -23.56 7.55 5.27
CA GLY A 751 -24.68 7.72 6.20
C GLY A 751 -24.31 8.55 7.43
N PHE A 752 -23.22 9.31 7.40
CA PHE A 752 -22.83 10.23 8.45
C PHE A 752 -23.56 11.58 8.27
N THR A 753 -24.60 11.81 9.08
CA THR A 753 -25.51 12.95 8.89
C THR A 753 -25.17 14.15 9.77
N ASP A 754 -24.21 14.02 10.68
CA ASP A 754 -23.92 15.06 11.67
C ASP A 754 -22.93 16.12 11.17
N ILE A 755 -22.43 15.98 9.94
CA ILE A 755 -21.65 17.03 9.29
C ILE A 755 -22.52 18.27 9.03
N ASN A 756 -21.95 19.45 9.30
CA ASN A 756 -22.58 20.73 9.01
C ASN A 756 -22.70 20.94 7.50
N TRP A 757 -23.88 21.33 7.06
CA TRP A 757 -24.11 21.84 5.71
C TRP A 757 -24.41 23.34 5.78
N PRO A 758 -24.09 24.11 4.73
CA PRO A 758 -24.63 25.45 4.59
C PRO A 758 -26.14 25.46 4.80
N LYS A 759 -26.65 26.42 5.59
CA LYS A 759 -28.07 26.47 5.99
C LYS A 759 -29.02 26.45 4.78
N GLN A 760 -28.59 27.08 3.69
CA GLN A 760 -29.30 27.19 2.42
C GLN A 760 -29.40 25.85 1.68
N TYR A 761 -28.53 24.86 1.97
CA TYR A 761 -28.46 23.57 1.28
C TYR A 761 -29.17 22.43 2.04
N ILE A 762 -29.76 22.70 3.21
CA ILE A 762 -30.40 21.68 4.05
C ILE A 762 -31.50 20.91 3.30
N ALA A 763 -32.31 21.57 2.47
CA ALA A 763 -33.34 20.88 1.69
C ALA A 763 -32.72 19.85 0.71
N GLY A 764 -31.59 20.19 0.10
CA GLY A 764 -30.82 19.29 -0.77
C GLY A 764 -30.20 18.12 0.00
N LYS A 765 -29.66 18.39 1.19
CA LYS A 765 -29.14 17.36 2.12
C LYS A 765 -30.19 16.29 2.39
N LEU A 766 -31.38 16.69 2.85
CA LEU A 766 -32.46 15.78 3.23
C LEU A 766 -32.90 14.89 2.06
N GLN A 767 -32.92 15.43 0.84
CA GLN A 767 -33.27 14.66 -0.35
C GLN A 767 -32.16 13.67 -0.73
N LEU A 768 -30.90 14.10 -0.71
CA LEU A 768 -29.75 13.24 -1.01
C LEU A 768 -29.69 12.05 -0.03
N GLU A 769 -29.75 12.33 1.28
CA GLU A 769 -29.68 11.31 2.32
C GLU A 769 -30.83 10.30 2.19
N ARG A 770 -32.06 10.76 1.91
CA ARG A 770 -33.21 9.87 1.70
C ARG A 770 -33.06 8.97 0.48
N ASN A 771 -32.53 9.51 -0.63
CA ASN A 771 -32.32 8.73 -1.85
C ASN A 771 -31.27 7.65 -1.64
N LEU A 772 -30.13 8.00 -1.03
CA LEU A 772 -29.06 7.04 -0.72
C LEU A 772 -29.53 5.97 0.27
N GLU A 773 -30.32 6.35 1.27
CA GLU A 773 -30.92 5.39 2.19
C GLU A 773 -31.85 4.41 1.48
N ARG A 774 -32.68 4.90 0.55
CA ARG A 774 -33.54 4.03 -0.27
C ARG A 774 -32.70 3.10 -1.15
N GLU A 775 -31.64 3.58 -1.77
CA GLU A 775 -30.71 2.76 -2.56
C GLU A 775 -30.07 1.65 -1.71
N ARG A 776 -29.62 1.97 -0.49
CA ARG A 776 -29.09 0.97 0.45
C ARG A 776 -30.11 -0.09 0.82
N GLN A 777 -31.35 0.30 1.08
CA GLN A 777 -32.44 -0.64 1.41
C GLN A 777 -32.75 -1.58 0.23
N ILE A 778 -32.78 -1.06 -1.00
CA ILE A 778 -32.97 -1.88 -2.21
C ILE A 778 -31.81 -2.84 -2.40
N ALA A 779 -30.57 -2.35 -2.28
CA ALA A 779 -29.38 -3.18 -2.42
C ALA A 779 -29.35 -4.32 -1.38
N ALA A 780 -29.69 -4.01 -0.12
CA ALA A 780 -29.79 -5.00 0.95
C ALA A 780 -30.87 -6.07 0.67
N ALA A 781 -32.02 -5.68 0.13
CA ALA A 781 -33.10 -6.60 -0.23
C ALA A 781 -32.76 -7.51 -1.43
N SER A 782 -31.82 -7.09 -2.28
CA SER A 782 -31.42 -7.81 -3.50
C SER A 782 -30.21 -8.73 -3.36
N ARG A 783 -29.60 -8.82 -2.16
CA ARG A 783 -28.33 -9.53 -1.97
C ARG A 783 -28.52 -11.06 -2.06
N ALA A 784 -27.80 -11.71 -2.97
CA ALA A 784 -27.72 -13.17 -3.07
C ALA A 784 -26.99 -13.79 -1.86
N MET A 785 -27.22 -15.08 -1.62
CA MET A 785 -26.55 -15.84 -0.55
C MET A 785 -25.03 -15.72 -0.65
N SER A 786 -24.38 -15.45 0.47
CA SER A 786 -22.95 -15.41 0.65
C SER A 786 -22.30 -16.79 0.48
N PRO A 787 -20.99 -16.85 0.17
CA PRO A 787 -20.24 -18.11 0.15
C PRO A 787 -20.31 -18.90 1.45
N GLN A 788 -20.43 -18.23 2.61
CA GLN A 788 -20.63 -18.86 3.92
C GLN A 788 -21.99 -19.55 4.00
N GLU A 789 -23.06 -18.91 3.52
CA GLU A 789 -24.39 -19.51 3.47
C GLU A 789 -24.46 -20.67 2.48
N ILE A 790 -23.67 -20.63 1.39
CA ILE A 790 -23.52 -21.75 0.46
C ILE A 790 -22.74 -22.91 1.11
N ALA A 791 -21.63 -22.62 1.80
CA ALA A 791 -20.82 -23.62 2.49
C ALA A 791 -21.57 -24.28 3.66
N ALA A 792 -22.31 -23.51 4.45
CA ALA A 792 -23.17 -24.03 5.52
C ALA A 792 -24.23 -24.99 4.97
N LYS A 793 -24.87 -24.64 3.84
CA LYS A 793 -25.88 -25.48 3.18
C LYS A 793 -25.30 -26.79 2.62
N LEU A 794 -24.01 -26.81 2.25
CA LEU A 794 -23.29 -28.01 1.83
C LEU A 794 -22.86 -28.90 3.01
N LEU A 795 -22.79 -28.36 4.23
CA LEU A 795 -22.52 -29.11 5.46
C LEU A 795 -23.79 -29.70 6.08
N GLU A 796 -24.95 -29.14 5.76
CA GLU A 796 -26.27 -29.68 6.12
C GLU A 796 -26.73 -30.86 5.24
N GLY A 797 -25.97 -31.21 4.17
CA GLY A 797 -26.25 -32.30 3.23
C GLY A 797 -25.13 -33.33 3.09
#